data_AF-A0A816UBI5-F1
#
_entry.id   AF-A0A816UBI5-F1
#
_cell.length_a   1.000
_cell.length_b   1.000
_cell.length_c   1.000
_cell.angle_alpha   90.00
_cell.angle_beta   90.00
_cell.angle_gamma   90.00
#
_symmetry.space_group_name_H-M   'P 1'
#
loop_
_entity.id
_entity.type
_entity.pdbx_description
1 polymer ?
#
loop_
_entity_poly.entity_id
_entity_poly.type
_entity_poly.pdbx_seq_one_letter_code
_entity_poly.pdbx_strand_id
1 'polypeptide(L)'
;MNESILNHLFLPHYLPSSVDDDYFLQNNHQYEHMILEYMKEYFNQLESTKETSELPIFSALINCVKHWSILQNPQTCTEANLQSTIMKLTPGNFLPFYFHAQNAAILIEIEKKNVHRPLVSSWQVLLPTQEITSSLVPHFSCFPVTTYRLNDRSQLSSLAHCELLVDFMRNTIEYSKSYKASRQVNETRNLPESYYVCQWWIQQFEGIKIKSKSNRSIQFKKKHRDQIRWNGALLPFRRSGLWMTIKVVFHIILTKRLGSIGIIIYKLLITHFLTYCLSETRSEISIDVLIHCIRKIVRRLNKIEILLSSIDANDLNEWVQLTKHQIQMKINKILPKPNWQKSIRIYEKSKYSVLMNNFDLNNSNIYQHLFQELKSSLKTQKLRETSQYFSPVTNYNDRYPLNSDDCIPSIKKFTGKFNYTIGIALTRIEIWVESRLNQWINRPAVSHSEKNRFETLLHLFEDYLSEAISHYYAIKDPIGYSRFILTSLTIIRSMNQKLCNDPRFERLKLHSIEIPNLMDLFKCLVLPNRDDMKRAHSLYCYFSEFSQKPYPDILTNINCDDAFGVYFASHSSTMKESLQKIRDQAELDKQKKIQEVKQAKGIYTCLMDSIKYLSCKCTYEYNGYGSYYITCGKCRIQKEACDIKVNIFECPIPSDHVGALAVIFELQMPIEIRIYRDIIWQFINRPKPNLNHRMYEWLSVPPHARHRLQWWNLLAMLELDSLPIAEESVAILIIHSILQYGPLAMDGKPSNNSWCSEAHKQLLEDNFIDELTTRLDRRLDDCELNWQNELVLLVITMITMRMLTICNSTREGKVVNLAIKCRRIGEKWIDLISETIKFTFSPDFNEVENLRLKLVTIGISCILTFSTHSDRIHCLLSSSEHVISLLKAATTTHDNIILNKTQSNISTFVRNMMRFSERTLVMVQPIVAKFLQKTSFKSLNDFAAIYWAVIRSKGTMNGQWQKRTEDVYDGWYDCRYESRYISINCIRGTFLVDGMTIGFLPENITTNELFVRVFEKHIFEV
;
A
#
# COMPACT_ATOMS: atom_id res chain seq x y z
N MET A 1 16.95 -41.89 -4.80
CA MET A 1 16.09 -40.68 -4.83
C MET A 1 16.87 -39.56 -5.53
N ASN A 2 16.27 -38.92 -6.54
CA ASN A 2 16.88 -37.87 -7.39
C ASN A 2 16.72 -36.46 -6.77
N GLU A 3 17.63 -35.52 -7.04
CA GLU A 3 17.64 -34.14 -6.53
C GLU A 3 16.33 -33.38 -6.87
N SER A 4 15.71 -33.70 -8.01
CA SER A 4 14.39 -33.20 -8.42
C SER A 4 13.31 -33.38 -7.33
N ILE A 5 13.27 -34.53 -6.65
CA ILE A 5 12.29 -34.79 -5.59
C ILE A 5 12.56 -33.89 -4.36
N LEU A 6 13.84 -33.66 -4.05
CA LEU A 6 14.21 -32.73 -2.98
C LEU A 6 13.80 -31.30 -3.32
N ASN A 7 13.87 -30.88 -4.58
CA ASN A 7 13.39 -29.56 -5.01
C ASN A 7 11.91 -29.35 -4.67
N HIS A 8 11.05 -30.35 -4.93
CA HIS A 8 9.63 -30.27 -4.60
C HIS A 8 9.33 -30.36 -3.08
N LEU A 9 10.09 -31.14 -2.32
CA LEU A 9 9.90 -31.32 -0.88
C LEU A 9 10.48 -30.15 -0.04
N PHE A 10 11.71 -29.75 -0.35
CA PHE A 10 12.52 -28.81 0.42
C PHE A 10 12.55 -27.39 -0.15
N LEU A 11 12.33 -27.17 -1.45
CA LEU A 11 12.48 -25.85 -2.08
C LEU A 11 13.81 -25.17 -1.67
N PRO A 12 14.96 -25.75 -2.05
CA PRO A 12 16.27 -25.14 -1.80
C PRO A 12 16.39 -23.79 -2.53
N HIS A 13 17.44 -23.04 -2.21
CA HIS A 13 17.60 -21.66 -2.71
C HIS A 13 17.71 -21.60 -4.25
N TYR A 14 18.41 -22.57 -4.84
CA TYR A 14 18.56 -22.71 -6.28
C TYR A 14 17.61 -23.79 -6.79
N LEU A 15 16.43 -23.35 -7.24
CA LEU A 15 15.48 -24.21 -7.95
C LEU A 15 15.75 -24.22 -9.45
N PRO A 16 15.45 -25.32 -10.16
CA PRO A 16 15.56 -25.38 -11.62
C PRO A 16 14.66 -24.34 -12.29
N SER A 17 15.07 -23.87 -13.47
CA SER A 17 14.40 -22.80 -14.25
C SER A 17 13.49 -23.31 -15.36
N SER A 18 13.44 -24.62 -15.55
CA SER A 18 12.51 -25.36 -16.40
C SER A 18 11.87 -26.45 -15.54
N VAL A 19 10.75 -27.02 -15.99
CA VAL A 19 10.32 -28.25 -15.34
C VAL A 19 11.37 -29.34 -15.54
N ASP A 20 11.49 -30.24 -14.57
CA ASP A 20 12.15 -31.52 -14.77
C ASP A 20 11.49 -32.21 -16.00
N ASP A 21 12.27 -32.89 -16.83
CA ASP A 21 11.90 -33.33 -18.21
C ASP A 21 10.58 -34.14 -18.35
N ASP A 22 9.92 -34.51 -17.24
CA ASP A 22 8.73 -35.37 -17.17
C ASP A 22 7.37 -34.65 -17.05
N TYR A 23 7.31 -33.31 -16.97
CA TYR A 23 6.01 -32.60 -16.95
C TYR A 23 5.37 -32.42 -18.32
N PHE A 24 6.03 -32.89 -19.38
CA PHE A 24 5.37 -33.05 -20.66
C PHE A 24 4.29 -34.14 -20.52
N LEU A 25 3.07 -33.87 -20.99
CA LEU A 25 1.96 -34.85 -21.05
C LEU A 25 2.35 -36.20 -21.66
N GLN A 26 3.44 -36.25 -22.43
CA GLN A 26 3.98 -37.47 -23.04
C GLN A 26 4.72 -38.41 -22.07
N ASN A 27 5.17 -37.93 -20.90
CA ASN A 27 5.98 -38.72 -19.94
C ASN A 27 5.20 -39.23 -18.70
N ASN A 28 3.86 -39.18 -18.70
CA ASN A 28 3.00 -39.80 -17.66
C ASN A 28 3.26 -39.38 -16.19
N HIS A 29 3.86 -38.21 -15.92
CA HIS A 29 4.04 -37.64 -14.58
C HIS A 29 4.78 -38.54 -13.56
N GLN A 30 5.77 -39.32 -14.04
CA GLN A 30 6.45 -40.36 -13.24
C GLN A 30 7.06 -39.83 -11.93
N TYR A 31 7.74 -38.67 -11.93
CA TYR A 31 8.34 -38.10 -10.71
C TYR A 31 7.34 -37.62 -9.65
N GLU A 32 6.15 -37.15 -10.02
CA GLU A 32 5.11 -36.83 -9.02
C GLU A 32 4.63 -38.12 -8.34
N HIS A 33 4.37 -39.17 -9.11
CA HIS A 33 3.96 -40.46 -8.56
C HIS A 33 5.03 -41.07 -7.63
N MET A 34 6.32 -40.88 -7.93
CA MET A 34 7.42 -41.33 -7.06
C MET A 34 7.33 -40.75 -5.64
N ILE A 35 6.83 -39.52 -5.44
CA ILE A 35 6.65 -38.97 -4.09
C ILE A 35 5.69 -39.84 -3.26
N LEU A 36 4.63 -40.35 -3.89
CA LEU A 36 3.64 -41.19 -3.24
C LEU A 36 4.16 -42.62 -3.02
N GLU A 37 4.96 -43.17 -3.94
CA GLU A 37 5.66 -44.45 -3.72
C GLU A 37 6.66 -44.36 -2.57
N TYR A 38 7.44 -43.28 -2.47
CA TYR A 38 8.32 -43.06 -1.31
C TYR A 38 7.54 -42.92 0.00
N MET A 39 6.37 -42.29 -0.02
CA MET A 39 5.48 -42.25 1.15
C MET A 39 5.01 -43.66 1.54
N LYS A 40 4.70 -44.51 0.56
CA LYS A 40 4.28 -45.90 0.77
C LYS A 40 5.42 -46.76 1.32
N GLU A 41 6.62 -46.66 0.76
CA GLU A 41 7.84 -47.31 1.29
C GLU A 41 8.13 -46.88 2.73
N TYR A 42 8.06 -45.58 2.99
CA TYR A 42 8.20 -45.02 4.34
C TYR A 42 7.19 -45.62 5.33
N PHE A 43 5.93 -45.76 4.92
CA PHE A 43 4.92 -46.39 5.78
C PHE A 43 5.12 -47.89 5.94
N ASN A 44 5.62 -48.61 4.94
CA ASN A 44 5.98 -50.02 5.07
C ASN A 44 7.15 -50.22 6.05
N GLN A 45 8.14 -49.31 6.04
CA GLN A 45 9.24 -49.33 7.02
C GLN A 45 8.77 -48.98 8.44
N LEU A 46 7.80 -48.07 8.58
CA LEU A 46 7.16 -47.79 9.86
C LEU A 46 6.26 -48.96 10.33
N GLU A 47 5.71 -49.75 9.43
CA GLU A 47 4.87 -50.92 9.77
C GLU A 47 5.74 -52.10 10.25
N SER A 48 6.99 -52.21 9.78
CA SER A 48 7.92 -53.26 10.17
C SER A 48 8.61 -53.04 11.53
N THR A 49 8.63 -51.81 12.05
CA THR A 49 9.04 -51.51 13.42
C THR A 49 7.90 -51.85 14.40
N LYS A 50 8.10 -52.85 15.27
CA LYS A 50 7.09 -53.39 16.21
C LYS A 50 6.43 -52.36 17.15
N GLU A 51 6.96 -51.15 17.26
CA GLU A 51 6.57 -50.11 18.23
C GLU A 51 5.47 -49.17 17.71
N THR A 52 5.13 -49.24 16.41
CA THR A 52 4.14 -48.35 15.74
C THR A 52 2.84 -49.06 15.34
N SER A 53 2.79 -50.39 15.46
CA SER A 53 1.61 -51.21 15.13
C SER A 53 0.44 -51.06 16.10
N GLU A 54 0.66 -50.48 17.29
CA GLU A 54 -0.36 -50.40 18.35
C GLU A 54 -1.28 -49.17 18.25
N LEU A 55 -0.96 -48.17 17.42
CA LEU A 55 -1.76 -46.94 17.28
C LEU A 55 -2.75 -47.04 16.10
N PRO A 56 -4.08 -47.18 16.33
CA PRO A 56 -5.10 -47.39 15.28
C PRO A 56 -5.22 -46.28 14.23
N ILE A 57 -4.50 -45.17 14.41
CA ILE A 57 -4.48 -44.04 13.49
C ILE A 57 -3.54 -44.25 12.30
N PHE A 58 -2.45 -45.00 12.49
CA PHE A 58 -1.49 -45.26 11.43
C PHE A 58 -2.02 -46.28 10.42
N SER A 59 -2.82 -47.26 10.85
CA SER A 59 -3.48 -48.20 9.94
C SER A 59 -4.40 -47.50 8.93
N ALA A 60 -5.11 -46.44 9.35
CA ALA A 60 -5.92 -45.62 8.45
C ALA A 60 -5.07 -44.85 7.41
N LEU A 61 -3.90 -44.34 7.80
CA LEU A 61 -2.97 -43.66 6.87
C LEU A 61 -2.29 -44.65 5.92
N ILE A 62 -1.85 -45.80 6.43
CA ILE A 62 -1.23 -46.88 5.65
C ILE A 62 -2.20 -47.37 4.58
N ASN A 63 -3.44 -47.69 4.95
CA ASN A 63 -4.47 -48.12 4.00
C ASN A 63 -4.82 -47.02 2.99
N CYS A 64 -4.89 -45.75 3.44
CA CYS A 64 -5.12 -44.60 2.56
C CYS A 64 -4.01 -44.49 1.50
N VAL A 65 -2.74 -44.59 1.90
CA VAL A 65 -1.60 -44.47 0.98
C VAL A 65 -1.49 -45.68 0.06
N LYS A 66 -1.73 -46.91 0.56
CA LYS A 66 -1.74 -48.14 -0.25
C LYS A 66 -2.77 -48.05 -1.38
N HIS A 67 -4.02 -47.68 -1.08
CA HIS A 67 -5.05 -47.51 -2.12
C HIS A 67 -4.79 -46.31 -3.03
N TRP A 68 -4.31 -45.20 -2.49
CA TRP A 68 -4.02 -44.01 -3.30
C TRP A 68 -2.88 -44.25 -4.29
N SER A 69 -1.80 -44.92 -3.87
CA SER A 69 -0.68 -45.32 -4.73
C SER A 69 -1.15 -46.11 -5.95
N ILE A 70 -2.00 -47.11 -5.75
CA ILE A 70 -2.54 -47.95 -6.83
C ILE A 70 -3.38 -47.13 -7.82
N LEU A 71 -4.22 -46.21 -7.34
CA LEU A 71 -5.13 -45.45 -8.20
C LEU A 71 -4.49 -44.20 -8.83
N GLN A 72 -3.41 -43.69 -8.24
CA GLN A 72 -2.67 -42.54 -8.77
C GLN A 72 -1.70 -42.95 -9.90
N ASN A 73 -1.37 -44.24 -10.02
CA ASN A 73 -0.55 -44.76 -11.10
C ASN A 73 -1.40 -44.94 -12.38
N PRO A 74 -1.04 -44.28 -13.51
CA PRO A 74 -1.81 -44.34 -14.76
C PRO A 74 -2.02 -45.76 -15.32
N GLN A 75 -1.07 -46.68 -15.08
CA GLN A 75 -1.13 -48.05 -15.59
C GLN A 75 -2.15 -48.91 -14.84
N THR A 76 -2.34 -48.65 -13.54
CA THR A 76 -3.24 -49.42 -12.68
C THR A 76 -4.57 -48.71 -12.41
N CYS A 77 -4.69 -47.43 -12.79
CA CYS A 77 -5.93 -46.65 -12.75
C CYS A 77 -6.87 -47.08 -13.89
N THR A 78 -7.68 -48.10 -13.62
CA THR A 78 -8.75 -48.60 -14.49
C THR A 78 -10.10 -48.48 -13.78
N GLU A 79 -11.19 -48.42 -14.54
CA GLU A 79 -12.56 -48.36 -14.01
C GLU A 79 -12.84 -49.52 -13.04
N ALA A 80 -12.45 -50.74 -13.41
CA ALA A 80 -12.63 -51.93 -12.57
C ALA A 80 -11.86 -51.85 -11.25
N ASN A 81 -10.62 -51.35 -11.27
CA ASN A 81 -9.83 -51.15 -10.06
C ASN A 81 -10.39 -50.04 -9.18
N LEU A 82 -10.89 -48.97 -9.79
CA LEU A 82 -11.52 -47.86 -9.09
C LEU A 82 -12.82 -48.30 -8.41
N GLN A 83 -13.72 -48.96 -9.14
CA GLN A 83 -14.96 -49.51 -8.63
C GLN A 83 -14.71 -50.49 -7.48
N SER A 84 -13.80 -51.45 -7.68
CA SER A 84 -13.49 -52.44 -6.65
C SER A 84 -12.87 -51.80 -5.40
N THR A 85 -12.03 -50.79 -5.55
CA THR A 85 -11.44 -50.06 -4.41
C THR A 85 -12.50 -49.27 -3.67
N ILE A 86 -13.36 -48.52 -4.38
CA ILE A 86 -14.47 -47.76 -3.78
C ILE A 86 -15.43 -48.68 -3.04
N MET A 87 -15.72 -49.88 -3.55
CA MET A 87 -16.58 -50.87 -2.87
C MET A 87 -15.91 -51.50 -1.64
N LYS A 88 -14.58 -51.68 -1.66
CA LYS A 88 -13.82 -52.27 -0.54
C LYS A 88 -13.53 -51.30 0.62
N LEU A 89 -13.79 -49.99 0.48
CA LEU A 89 -13.56 -49.03 1.58
C LEU A 89 -14.39 -49.37 2.83
N THR A 90 -13.73 -49.51 3.97
CA THR A 90 -14.39 -49.78 5.25
C THR A 90 -14.73 -48.49 6.02
N PRO A 91 -15.66 -48.51 7.00
CA PRO A 91 -15.99 -47.34 7.79
C PRO A 91 -14.77 -46.72 8.49
N GLY A 92 -14.54 -45.43 8.23
CA GLY A 92 -13.38 -44.66 8.69
C GLY A 92 -12.21 -44.61 7.69
N ASN A 93 -12.33 -45.22 6.51
CA ASN A 93 -11.32 -45.08 5.47
C ASN A 93 -11.46 -43.77 4.69
N PHE A 94 -10.33 -43.36 4.11
CA PHE A 94 -10.18 -42.17 3.29
C PHE A 94 -9.56 -42.59 1.96
N LEU A 95 -10.09 -42.07 0.86
CA LEU A 95 -9.59 -42.32 -0.48
C LEU A 95 -9.40 -40.99 -1.22
N PRO A 96 -8.16 -40.48 -1.28
CA PRO A 96 -7.81 -39.29 -2.03
C PRO A 96 -7.55 -39.58 -3.52
N PHE A 97 -7.77 -38.57 -4.35
CA PHE A 97 -7.30 -38.52 -5.74
C PHE A 97 -6.71 -37.15 -6.05
N TYR A 98 -5.67 -37.13 -6.88
CA TYR A 98 -5.11 -35.92 -7.44
C TYR A 98 -5.15 -36.00 -8.97
N PHE A 99 -6.00 -35.18 -9.58
CA PHE A 99 -6.15 -35.06 -11.02
C PHE A 99 -5.18 -33.98 -11.53
N HIS A 100 -3.98 -34.41 -11.90
CA HIS A 100 -2.97 -33.50 -12.46
C HIS A 100 -3.51 -32.75 -13.69
N ALA A 101 -4.11 -33.49 -14.63
CA ALA A 101 -4.66 -32.97 -15.88
C ALA A 101 -5.85 -32.01 -15.70
N GLN A 102 -6.35 -31.86 -14.47
CA GLN A 102 -7.47 -30.97 -14.12
C GLN A 102 -7.09 -29.99 -12.99
N ASN A 103 -5.84 -29.98 -12.52
CA ASN A 103 -5.39 -29.17 -11.38
C ASN A 103 -6.34 -29.28 -10.15
N ALA A 104 -6.87 -30.47 -9.89
CA ALA A 104 -7.92 -30.70 -8.91
C ALA A 104 -7.59 -31.91 -8.03
N ALA A 105 -8.14 -31.93 -6.81
CA ALA A 105 -8.08 -33.09 -5.94
C ALA A 105 -9.43 -33.32 -5.27
N ILE A 106 -9.72 -34.59 -4.99
CA ILE A 106 -10.87 -34.99 -4.19
C ILE A 106 -10.42 -35.89 -3.03
N LEU A 107 -11.22 -35.91 -1.97
CA LEU A 107 -11.09 -36.80 -0.83
C LEU A 107 -12.44 -37.42 -0.55
N ILE A 108 -12.53 -38.73 -0.75
CA ILE A 108 -13.69 -39.54 -0.38
C ILE A 108 -13.47 -40.05 1.04
N GLU A 109 -14.50 -39.93 1.88
CA GLU A 109 -14.48 -40.38 3.26
C GLU A 109 -15.73 -41.18 3.59
N ILE A 110 -15.53 -42.36 4.19
CA ILE A 110 -16.60 -43.19 4.71
C ILE A 110 -16.69 -42.93 6.22
N GLU A 111 -17.67 -42.16 6.68
CA GLU A 111 -17.84 -41.91 8.12
C GLU A 111 -18.35 -43.16 8.85
N LYS A 112 -17.84 -43.42 10.07
CA LYS A 112 -18.29 -44.56 10.90
C LYS A 112 -19.80 -44.59 11.14
N LYS A 113 -20.44 -43.41 11.26
CA LYS A 113 -21.87 -43.26 11.55
C LYS A 113 -22.75 -43.24 10.29
N ASN A 114 -22.18 -43.07 9.10
CA ASN A 114 -22.92 -42.85 7.85
C ASN A 114 -22.27 -43.63 6.69
N VAL A 115 -22.19 -44.96 6.83
CA VAL A 115 -21.44 -45.83 5.90
C VAL A 115 -21.96 -45.77 4.45
N HIS A 116 -23.28 -45.64 4.29
CA HIS A 116 -23.95 -45.58 2.98
C HIS A 116 -23.92 -44.17 2.36
N ARG A 117 -23.49 -43.14 3.09
CA ARG A 117 -23.54 -41.73 2.66
C ARG A 117 -22.17 -41.08 2.73
N PRO A 118 -21.29 -41.34 1.74
CA PRO A 118 -19.92 -40.88 1.79
C PRO A 118 -19.84 -39.35 1.72
N LEU A 119 -18.75 -38.82 2.28
CA LEU A 119 -18.38 -37.42 2.11
C LEU A 119 -17.36 -37.30 0.99
N VAL A 120 -17.56 -36.31 0.12
CA VAL A 120 -16.63 -35.96 -0.94
C VAL A 120 -16.21 -34.52 -0.74
N SER A 121 -14.93 -34.30 -0.49
CA SER A 121 -14.35 -32.96 -0.47
C SER A 121 -13.55 -32.73 -1.74
N SER A 122 -13.73 -31.59 -2.41
CA SER A 122 -12.96 -31.24 -3.61
C SER A 122 -12.27 -29.90 -3.45
N TRP A 123 -11.13 -29.73 -4.13
CA TRP A 123 -10.41 -28.48 -4.16
C TRP A 123 -9.47 -28.36 -5.37
N GLN A 124 -9.24 -27.13 -5.80
CA GLN A 124 -8.15 -26.77 -6.69
C GLN A 124 -6.81 -26.86 -5.97
N VAL A 125 -5.79 -27.43 -6.62
CA VAL A 125 -4.52 -27.78 -5.96
C VAL A 125 -3.46 -26.70 -6.09
N LEU A 126 -3.18 -26.26 -7.31
CA LEU A 126 -2.26 -25.17 -7.63
C LEU A 126 -3.05 -23.96 -8.14
N LEU A 127 -2.56 -22.77 -7.83
CA LEU A 127 -3.21 -21.52 -8.28
C LEU A 127 -2.74 -21.15 -9.69
N PRO A 128 -3.56 -20.46 -10.51
CA PRO A 128 -3.15 -19.97 -11.82
C PRO A 128 -1.81 -19.23 -11.79
N THR A 129 -1.03 -19.34 -12.88
CA THR A 129 0.30 -18.72 -12.99
C THR A 129 0.24 -17.21 -12.70
N GLN A 130 -0.75 -16.52 -13.28
CA GLN A 130 -0.98 -15.10 -13.05
C GLN A 130 -1.23 -14.79 -11.58
N GLU A 131 -1.95 -15.63 -10.83
CA GLU A 131 -2.16 -15.42 -9.40
C GLU A 131 -0.86 -15.54 -8.61
N ILE A 132 -0.01 -16.53 -8.94
CA ILE A 132 1.27 -16.72 -8.27
C ILE A 132 2.30 -15.64 -8.63
N THR A 133 2.36 -15.18 -9.89
CA THR A 133 3.34 -14.19 -10.36
C THR A 133 2.94 -12.74 -10.10
N SER A 134 1.64 -12.43 -10.05
CA SER A 134 1.14 -11.05 -9.83
C SER A 134 1.14 -10.62 -8.36
N SER A 135 1.28 -11.55 -7.42
CA SER A 135 1.15 -11.29 -5.99
C SER A 135 2.44 -11.65 -5.26
N LEU A 136 3.06 -10.65 -4.64
CA LEU A 136 4.21 -10.94 -3.77
C LEU A 136 3.78 -11.33 -2.34
N VAL A 137 2.47 -11.38 -2.01
CA VAL A 137 1.97 -12.00 -0.77
C VAL A 137 1.76 -13.50 -0.99
N PRO A 138 2.29 -14.35 -0.11
CA PRO A 138 2.02 -15.78 -0.21
C PRO A 138 0.57 -16.18 -0.01
N HIS A 139 0.05 -16.93 -0.97
CA HIS A 139 -1.33 -17.37 -1.03
C HIS A 139 -1.66 -18.45 -0.01
N PHE A 140 -2.85 -18.39 0.56
CA PHE A 140 -3.38 -19.38 1.50
C PHE A 140 -4.75 -19.88 1.06
N SER A 141 -4.97 -21.19 1.11
CA SER A 141 -6.31 -21.79 0.99
C SER A 141 -6.74 -22.46 2.30
N CYS A 142 -8.04 -22.39 2.57
CA CYS A 142 -8.69 -23.12 3.66
C CYS A 142 -9.07 -24.52 3.16
N PHE A 143 -8.81 -25.54 3.98
CA PHE A 143 -9.16 -26.92 3.69
C PHE A 143 -9.93 -27.54 4.86
N PRO A 144 -10.87 -28.45 4.58
CA PRO A 144 -11.44 -28.74 3.26
C PRO A 144 -12.23 -27.52 2.73
N VAL A 145 -12.26 -27.32 1.40
CA VAL A 145 -12.91 -26.16 0.77
C VAL A 145 -14.43 -26.31 0.83
N THR A 146 -14.97 -27.31 0.13
CA THR A 146 -16.38 -27.70 0.22
C THR A 146 -16.45 -29.20 0.39
N THR A 147 -17.23 -29.65 1.38
CA THR A 147 -17.50 -31.07 1.61
C THR A 147 -18.96 -31.33 1.33
N TYR A 148 -19.19 -32.24 0.39
CA TYR A 148 -20.50 -32.69 -0.02
C TYR A 148 -20.81 -34.04 0.61
N ARG A 149 -22.08 -34.29 0.90
CA ARG A 149 -22.57 -35.57 1.35
C ARG A 149 -23.45 -36.16 0.26
N LEU A 150 -23.07 -37.35 -0.19
CA LEU A 150 -23.83 -38.10 -1.17
C LEU A 150 -25.04 -38.77 -0.51
N ASN A 151 -26.01 -39.13 -1.34
CA ASN A 151 -27.19 -39.86 -0.89
C ASN A 151 -26.94 -41.35 -0.82
N ASP A 152 -26.17 -41.89 -1.75
CA ASP A 152 -25.78 -43.30 -1.75
C ASP A 152 -24.33 -43.46 -2.24
N ARG A 153 -23.63 -44.42 -1.62
CA ARG A 153 -22.27 -44.82 -1.97
C ARG A 153 -22.22 -45.49 -3.35
N SER A 154 -23.28 -46.17 -3.77
CA SER A 154 -23.35 -46.83 -5.08
C SER A 154 -23.16 -45.86 -6.25
N GLN A 155 -23.50 -44.58 -6.05
CA GLN A 155 -23.32 -43.51 -7.03
C GLN A 155 -21.84 -43.31 -7.42
N LEU A 156 -20.90 -43.50 -6.49
CA LEU A 156 -19.46 -43.36 -6.76
C LEU A 156 -18.87 -44.55 -7.53
N SER A 157 -19.49 -45.72 -7.41
CA SER A 157 -19.08 -46.94 -8.11
C SER A 157 -19.79 -47.14 -9.45
N SER A 158 -20.60 -46.17 -9.91
CA SER A 158 -21.21 -46.29 -11.24
C SER A 158 -20.14 -46.23 -12.33
N LEU A 159 -20.38 -46.96 -13.42
CA LEU A 159 -19.44 -47.03 -14.55
C LEU A 159 -19.14 -45.62 -15.11
N ALA A 160 -20.18 -44.83 -15.37
CA ALA A 160 -20.03 -43.47 -15.90
C ALA A 160 -19.17 -42.55 -15.02
N HIS A 161 -19.33 -42.59 -13.68
CA HIS A 161 -18.48 -41.77 -12.81
C HIS A 161 -17.04 -42.30 -12.75
N CYS A 162 -16.86 -43.62 -12.82
CA CYS A 162 -15.52 -44.22 -12.85
C CYS A 162 -14.77 -43.92 -14.15
N GLU A 163 -15.46 -43.99 -15.30
CA GLU A 163 -14.95 -43.57 -16.62
C GLU A 163 -14.51 -42.10 -16.57
N LEU A 164 -15.36 -41.20 -16.08
CA LEU A 164 -15.04 -39.77 -15.94
C LEU A 164 -13.83 -39.52 -15.03
N LEU A 165 -13.74 -40.23 -13.90
CA LEU A 165 -12.60 -40.08 -12.98
C LEU A 165 -11.30 -40.59 -13.61
N VAL A 166 -11.32 -41.70 -14.36
CA VAL A 166 -10.16 -42.20 -15.11
C VAL A 166 -9.79 -41.24 -16.24
N ASP A 167 -10.78 -40.66 -16.92
CA ASP A 167 -10.57 -39.67 -17.98
C ASP A 167 -9.93 -38.38 -17.43
N PHE A 168 -10.44 -37.84 -16.32
CA PHE A 168 -9.84 -36.70 -15.62
C PHE A 168 -8.40 -36.94 -15.15
N MET A 169 -7.99 -38.19 -14.96
CA MET A 169 -6.61 -38.54 -14.60
C MET A 169 -5.66 -38.49 -15.81
N ARG A 170 -6.17 -38.71 -17.02
CA ARG A 170 -5.37 -38.89 -18.25
C ARG A 170 -5.43 -37.69 -19.18
N ASN A 171 -6.61 -37.11 -19.35
CA ASN A 171 -6.88 -36.11 -20.37
C ASN A 171 -7.14 -34.75 -19.74
N THR A 172 -6.58 -33.70 -20.35
CA THR A 172 -6.90 -32.32 -19.99
C THR A 172 -8.11 -31.85 -20.80
N ILE A 173 -9.11 -31.29 -20.13
CA ILE A 173 -10.34 -30.85 -20.82
C ILE A 173 -10.16 -29.44 -21.38
N GLU A 174 -9.72 -28.50 -20.53
CA GLU A 174 -9.58 -27.11 -20.94
C GLU A 174 -8.37 -26.45 -20.29
N TYR A 175 -7.68 -25.63 -21.08
CA TYR A 175 -6.66 -24.69 -20.64
C TYR A 175 -7.19 -23.27 -20.74
N SER A 176 -6.67 -22.37 -19.92
CA SER A 176 -6.83 -20.93 -20.13
C SER A 176 -6.37 -20.53 -21.54
N LYS A 177 -7.11 -19.65 -22.21
CA LYS A 177 -6.82 -19.21 -23.58
C LYS A 177 -6.03 -17.88 -23.57
N SER A 178 -5.05 -17.72 -24.46
CA SER A 178 -4.32 -16.47 -24.68
C SER A 178 -4.39 -16.04 -26.16
N TYR A 179 -4.17 -14.75 -26.42
CA TYR A 179 -4.12 -14.22 -27.79
C TYR A 179 -2.67 -14.18 -28.28
N LYS A 180 -2.38 -14.85 -29.39
CA LYS A 180 -1.10 -14.79 -30.10
C LYS A 180 -1.35 -14.42 -31.54
N ALA A 181 -0.75 -13.32 -32.02
CA ALA A 181 -0.96 -12.81 -33.37
C ALA A 181 -2.46 -12.74 -33.75
N SER A 182 -3.29 -12.20 -32.83
CA SER A 182 -4.74 -12.05 -32.98
C SER A 182 -5.55 -13.35 -33.11
N ARG A 183 -4.95 -14.53 -32.89
CA ARG A 183 -5.65 -15.81 -32.76
C ARG A 183 -5.68 -16.27 -31.31
N GLN A 184 -6.81 -16.82 -30.90
CA GLN A 184 -6.95 -17.41 -29.57
C GLN A 184 -6.34 -18.81 -29.57
N VAL A 185 -5.35 -19.03 -28.71
CA VAL A 185 -4.61 -20.29 -28.60
C VAL A 185 -4.63 -20.74 -27.14
N ASN A 186 -4.67 -22.05 -26.90
CA ASN A 186 -4.54 -22.59 -25.54
C ASN A 186 -3.19 -22.18 -24.96
N GLU A 187 -3.21 -21.51 -23.81
CA GLU A 187 -2.00 -21.16 -23.08
C GLU A 187 -1.56 -22.37 -22.26
N THR A 188 -0.95 -23.34 -22.93
CA THR A 188 -0.48 -24.61 -22.34
C THR A 188 0.62 -24.42 -21.28
N ARG A 189 1.18 -23.20 -21.15
CA ARG A 189 2.10 -22.82 -20.07
C ARG A 189 1.37 -22.52 -18.75
N ASN A 190 0.04 -22.39 -18.78
CA ASN A 190 -0.81 -22.27 -17.60
C ASN A 190 -1.39 -23.62 -17.16
N LEU A 191 -1.95 -23.65 -15.95
CA LEU A 191 -2.58 -24.85 -15.40
C LEU A 191 -3.94 -25.11 -16.06
N PRO A 192 -4.36 -26.39 -16.16
CA PRO A 192 -5.73 -26.75 -16.53
C PRO A 192 -6.79 -26.17 -15.60
N GLU A 193 -8.01 -26.04 -16.12
CA GLU A 193 -9.16 -25.54 -15.38
C GLU A 193 -9.75 -26.60 -14.43
N SER A 194 -9.91 -26.24 -13.15
CA SER A 194 -10.31 -27.20 -12.10
C SER A 194 -11.82 -27.38 -11.89
N TYR A 195 -12.64 -26.54 -12.54
CA TYR A 195 -14.09 -26.53 -12.31
C TYR A 195 -14.79 -27.80 -12.82
N TYR A 196 -14.21 -28.52 -13.78
CA TYR A 196 -14.77 -29.80 -14.26
C TYR A 196 -14.85 -30.82 -13.14
N VAL A 197 -13.81 -30.93 -12.31
CA VAL A 197 -13.80 -31.82 -11.14
C VAL A 197 -14.46 -31.16 -9.93
N CYS A 198 -14.12 -29.90 -9.64
CA CYS A 198 -14.51 -29.25 -8.39
C CYS A 198 -15.97 -28.77 -8.36
N GLN A 199 -16.60 -28.59 -9.53
CA GLN A 199 -17.95 -28.04 -9.66
C GLN A 199 -18.83 -28.95 -10.53
N TRP A 200 -18.48 -29.15 -11.80
CA TRP A 200 -19.35 -29.83 -12.77
C TRP A 200 -19.59 -31.31 -12.42
N TRP A 201 -18.53 -32.09 -12.18
CA TRP A 201 -18.64 -33.51 -11.83
C TRP A 201 -19.43 -33.73 -10.54
N ILE A 202 -19.24 -32.85 -9.55
CA ILE A 202 -19.94 -32.93 -8.26
C ILE A 202 -21.45 -32.68 -8.42
N GLN A 203 -21.84 -31.82 -9.36
CA GLN A 203 -23.24 -31.53 -9.63
C GLN A 203 -23.97 -32.68 -10.34
N GLN A 204 -23.26 -33.68 -10.86
CA GLN A 204 -23.88 -34.86 -11.50
C GLN A 204 -24.49 -35.84 -10.49
N PHE A 205 -24.19 -35.70 -9.18
CA PHE A 205 -24.73 -36.57 -8.14
C PHE A 205 -26.13 -36.15 -7.70
N GLU A 206 -27.12 -37.03 -7.89
CA GLU A 206 -28.50 -36.77 -7.51
C GLU A 206 -28.68 -36.56 -6.00
N GLY A 207 -29.30 -35.41 -5.67
CA GLY A 207 -29.65 -35.01 -4.30
C GLY A 207 -28.46 -34.82 -3.36
N ILE A 208 -27.27 -34.56 -3.90
CA ILE A 208 -26.07 -34.20 -3.15
C ILE A 208 -26.34 -33.00 -2.22
N LYS A 209 -25.89 -33.09 -0.95
CA LYS A 209 -26.10 -32.02 0.04
C LYS A 209 -24.78 -31.43 0.52
N ILE A 210 -24.68 -30.12 0.58
CA ILE A 210 -23.54 -29.45 1.23
C ILE A 210 -23.61 -29.75 2.73
N LYS A 211 -22.50 -30.22 3.32
CA LYS A 211 -22.42 -30.40 4.77
C LYS A 211 -22.43 -29.00 5.42
N SER A 212 -23.49 -28.66 6.16
CA SER A 212 -23.63 -27.35 6.79
C SER A 212 -22.45 -27.06 7.74
N LYS A 213 -21.95 -25.82 7.70
CA LYS A 213 -20.86 -25.35 8.57
C LYS A 213 -21.37 -25.28 10.02
N SER A 214 -21.31 -26.40 10.74
CA SER A 214 -21.42 -26.35 12.20
C SER A 214 -20.12 -25.77 12.78
N ASN A 215 -20.21 -25.12 13.95
CA ASN A 215 -19.07 -24.57 14.70
C ASN A 215 -18.00 -25.62 15.09
N ARG A 216 -18.18 -26.91 14.75
CA ARG A 216 -17.24 -28.01 15.00
C ARG A 216 -16.60 -28.59 13.73
N SER A 217 -16.76 -27.96 12.56
CA SER A 217 -16.11 -28.41 11.32
C SER A 217 -14.60 -28.11 11.35
N ILE A 218 -13.78 -29.13 11.09
CA ILE A 218 -12.32 -29.01 11.08
C ILE A 218 -11.91 -28.23 9.84
N GLN A 219 -11.45 -26.99 10.02
CA GLN A 219 -10.88 -26.17 8.96
C GLN A 219 -9.47 -25.73 9.34
N PHE A 220 -8.55 -25.82 8.38
CA PHE A 220 -7.19 -25.32 8.54
C PHE A 220 -6.72 -24.59 7.28
N LYS A 221 -5.77 -23.68 7.45
CA LYS A 221 -5.15 -22.93 6.34
C LYS A 221 -3.83 -23.56 5.94
N LYS A 222 -3.56 -23.68 4.63
CA LYS A 222 -2.22 -24.00 4.11
C LYS A 222 -1.75 -22.96 3.12
N LYS A 223 -0.45 -22.66 3.19
CA LYS A 223 0.26 -21.75 2.28
C LYS A 223 0.64 -22.48 0.99
N HIS A 224 0.22 -21.93 -0.16
CA HIS A 224 0.68 -22.31 -1.49
C HIS A 224 2.11 -21.82 -1.67
N ARG A 225 3.08 -22.66 -1.32
CA ARG A 225 4.50 -22.41 -1.56
C ARG A 225 4.86 -22.89 -2.97
N ASP A 226 4.17 -22.35 -3.96
CA ASP A 226 4.42 -22.63 -5.37
C ASP A 226 5.36 -21.54 -5.91
N GLN A 227 6.48 -21.94 -6.51
CA GLN A 227 7.50 -21.03 -7.05
C GLN A 227 7.61 -21.30 -8.54
N ILE A 228 7.28 -20.29 -9.35
CA ILE A 228 7.33 -20.38 -10.80
C ILE A 228 8.67 -19.83 -11.24
N ARG A 229 9.56 -20.70 -11.74
CA ARG A 229 10.82 -20.28 -12.36
C ARG A 229 10.79 -20.61 -13.83
N TRP A 230 11.11 -19.61 -14.63
CA TRP A 230 11.12 -19.71 -16.09
C TRP A 230 12.35 -19.00 -16.63
N ASN A 231 13.16 -19.70 -17.40
CA ASN A 231 14.26 -19.12 -18.17
C ASN A 231 14.31 -19.76 -19.56
N GLY A 232 13.56 -19.22 -20.51
CA GLY A 232 13.56 -19.68 -21.92
C GLY A 232 13.06 -21.10 -22.17
N ALA A 233 12.44 -21.77 -21.19
CA ALA A 233 11.97 -23.16 -21.30
C ALA A 233 10.51 -23.27 -21.80
N LEU A 234 10.11 -24.44 -22.35
CA LEU A 234 8.73 -24.64 -22.82
C LEU A 234 7.71 -24.58 -21.68
N LEU A 235 8.01 -25.22 -20.54
CA LEU A 235 7.19 -25.21 -19.33
C LEU A 235 8.04 -24.70 -18.14
N PRO A 236 7.48 -23.84 -17.27
CA PRO A 236 8.18 -23.32 -16.10
C PRO A 236 8.17 -24.32 -14.94
N PHE A 237 9.23 -24.37 -14.12
CA PHE A 237 9.21 -25.16 -12.88
C PHE A 237 8.05 -24.71 -12.00
N ARG A 238 7.26 -25.66 -11.51
CA ARG A 238 6.24 -25.44 -10.47
C ARG A 238 6.36 -26.49 -9.39
N ARG A 239 5.93 -26.16 -8.17
CA ARG A 239 5.99 -27.13 -7.08
C ARG A 239 4.92 -28.22 -7.27
N SER A 240 5.29 -29.47 -7.01
CA SER A 240 4.37 -30.61 -7.09
C SER A 240 3.02 -30.36 -6.38
N GLY A 241 1.95 -30.51 -7.14
CA GLY A 241 0.58 -30.46 -6.65
C GLY A 241 0.24 -31.69 -5.81
N LEU A 242 0.75 -32.88 -6.17
CA LEU A 242 0.58 -34.09 -5.39
C LEU A 242 1.12 -33.94 -3.96
N TRP A 243 2.28 -33.31 -3.80
CA TRP A 243 2.83 -33.01 -2.47
C TRP A 243 1.94 -32.06 -1.67
N MET A 244 1.27 -31.10 -2.32
CA MET A 244 0.25 -30.27 -1.65
C MET A 244 -0.92 -31.14 -1.18
N THR A 245 -1.42 -32.01 -2.04
CA THR A 245 -2.53 -32.93 -1.76
C THR A 245 -2.20 -33.86 -0.59
N ILE A 246 -1.01 -34.49 -0.55
CA ILE A 246 -0.57 -35.36 0.56
C ILE A 246 -0.63 -34.60 1.89
N LYS A 247 -0.08 -33.39 1.92
CA LYS A 247 -0.09 -32.54 3.12
C LYS A 247 -1.52 -32.21 3.58
N VAL A 248 -2.44 -31.97 2.66
CA VAL A 248 -3.85 -31.63 2.97
C VAL A 248 -4.55 -32.86 3.53
N VAL A 249 -4.47 -33.99 2.83
CA VAL A 249 -5.11 -35.25 3.21
C VAL A 249 -4.66 -35.70 4.60
N PHE A 250 -3.36 -35.74 4.87
CA PHE A 250 -2.87 -36.21 6.18
C PHE A 250 -3.27 -35.29 7.31
N HIS A 251 -3.31 -33.98 7.06
CA HIS A 251 -3.75 -33.02 8.05
C HIS A 251 -5.26 -33.16 8.34
N ILE A 252 -6.09 -33.45 7.32
CA ILE A 252 -7.51 -33.77 7.52
C ILE A 252 -7.67 -35.03 8.35
N ILE A 253 -7.01 -36.13 7.95
CA ILE A 253 -7.14 -37.44 8.61
C ILE A 253 -6.72 -37.35 10.08
N LEU A 254 -5.52 -36.82 10.35
CA LEU A 254 -4.98 -36.77 11.70
C LEU A 254 -5.78 -35.84 12.62
N THR A 255 -6.19 -34.66 12.13
CA THR A 255 -7.01 -33.73 12.92
C THR A 255 -8.41 -34.27 13.17
N LYS A 256 -9.00 -35.01 12.21
CA LYS A 256 -10.30 -35.68 12.40
C LYS A 256 -10.25 -36.77 13.45
N ARG A 257 -9.14 -37.49 13.54
CA ARG A 257 -9.00 -38.63 14.45
C ARG A 257 -8.56 -38.23 15.85
N LEU A 258 -7.75 -37.17 16.00
CA LEU A 258 -7.12 -36.79 17.27
C LEU A 258 -7.37 -35.34 17.71
N GLY A 259 -8.23 -34.60 17.00
CA GLY A 259 -8.46 -33.19 17.30
C GLY A 259 -7.18 -32.36 17.18
N SER A 260 -6.94 -31.48 18.16
CA SER A 260 -5.79 -30.57 18.20
C SER A 260 -4.44 -31.31 18.19
N ILE A 261 -4.36 -32.46 18.85
CA ILE A 261 -3.16 -33.31 18.92
C ILE A 261 -2.76 -33.79 17.52
N GLY A 262 -3.74 -34.06 16.65
CA GLY A 262 -3.53 -34.50 15.28
C GLY A 262 -2.70 -33.52 14.43
N ILE A 263 -2.74 -32.23 14.77
CA ILE A 263 -1.94 -31.19 14.09
C ILE A 263 -0.45 -31.37 14.38
N ILE A 264 -0.10 -31.77 15.62
CA ILE A 264 1.29 -31.98 16.03
C ILE A 264 1.82 -33.26 15.42
N ILE A 265 1.04 -34.35 15.48
CA ILE A 265 1.42 -35.61 14.83
C ILE A 265 1.62 -35.41 13.33
N TYR A 266 0.74 -34.66 12.67
CA TYR A 266 0.89 -34.32 11.26
C TYR A 266 2.23 -33.63 10.97
N LYS A 267 2.60 -32.62 11.78
CA LYS A 267 3.85 -31.88 11.61
C LYS A 267 5.06 -32.78 11.85
N LEU A 268 5.01 -33.65 12.86
CA LEU A 268 6.09 -34.58 13.17
C LEU A 268 6.24 -35.65 12.09
N LEU A 269 5.14 -36.24 11.63
CA LEU A 269 5.09 -37.23 10.55
C LEU A 269 5.69 -36.68 9.25
N ILE A 270 5.30 -35.45 8.84
CA ILE A 270 5.88 -34.80 7.67
C ILE A 270 7.37 -34.54 7.87
N THR A 271 7.81 -34.21 9.08
CA THR A 271 9.23 -33.95 9.38
C THR A 271 10.05 -35.25 9.36
N HIS A 272 9.48 -36.35 9.87
CA HIS A 272 10.11 -37.67 9.81
C HIS A 272 10.20 -38.18 8.38
N PHE A 273 9.13 -38.06 7.59
CA PHE A 273 9.15 -38.41 6.16
C PHE A 273 10.22 -37.62 5.39
N LEU A 274 10.32 -36.30 5.61
CA LEU A 274 11.36 -35.49 4.98
C LEU A 274 12.78 -35.92 5.37
N THR A 275 12.96 -36.36 6.61
CA THR A 275 14.24 -36.90 7.10
C THR A 275 14.55 -38.24 6.45
N TYR A 276 13.53 -39.10 6.30
CA TYR A 276 13.64 -40.36 5.57
C TYR A 276 14.03 -40.15 4.11
N CYS A 277 13.37 -39.23 3.40
CA CYS A 277 13.73 -38.88 2.03
C CYS A 277 15.20 -38.43 1.92
N LEU A 278 15.65 -37.59 2.85
CA LEU A 278 17.04 -37.11 2.90
C LEU A 278 18.05 -38.21 3.27
N SER A 279 17.64 -39.26 4.00
CA SER A 279 18.53 -40.39 4.32
C SER A 279 18.63 -41.42 3.18
N GLU A 280 17.60 -41.54 2.34
CA GLU A 280 17.57 -42.49 1.21
C GLU A 280 18.10 -41.91 -0.11
N THR A 281 18.48 -40.64 -0.15
CA THR A 281 19.21 -40.06 -1.29
C THR A 281 20.68 -40.52 -1.28
N ARG A 282 21.08 -41.33 -2.27
CA ARG A 282 22.31 -42.15 -2.23
C ARG A 282 23.53 -41.65 -3.02
N SER A 283 23.51 -40.52 -3.73
CA SER A 283 24.73 -39.94 -4.35
C SER A 283 24.47 -38.54 -4.96
N GLU A 284 25.51 -37.69 -4.94
CA GLU A 284 25.64 -36.39 -5.64
C GLU A 284 24.70 -35.23 -5.27
N ILE A 285 24.24 -35.13 -4.00
CA ILE A 285 23.59 -33.88 -3.55
C ILE A 285 24.66 -32.85 -3.20
N SER A 286 24.55 -31.65 -3.80
CA SER A 286 25.41 -30.53 -3.43
C SER A 286 25.34 -30.23 -1.92
N ILE A 287 26.49 -29.89 -1.33
CA ILE A 287 26.61 -29.60 0.10
C ILE A 287 25.63 -28.48 0.52
N ASP A 288 25.40 -27.50 -0.36
CA ASP A 288 24.49 -26.38 -0.11
C ASP A 288 23.02 -26.81 -0.02
N VAL A 289 22.58 -27.70 -0.92
CA VAL A 289 21.23 -28.27 -0.88
C VAL A 289 21.06 -29.15 0.36
N LEU A 290 22.08 -29.94 0.72
CA LEU A 290 22.07 -30.76 1.94
C LEU A 290 21.93 -29.91 3.21
N ILE A 291 22.73 -28.85 3.35
CA ILE A 291 22.66 -27.91 4.47
C ILE A 291 21.28 -27.25 4.53
N HIS A 292 20.73 -26.83 3.38
CA HIS A 292 19.41 -26.23 3.33
C HIS A 292 18.33 -27.20 3.84
N CYS A 293 18.37 -28.46 3.40
CA CYS A 293 17.44 -29.51 3.79
C CYS A 293 17.50 -29.77 5.30
N ILE A 294 18.70 -29.94 5.87
CA ILE A 294 18.92 -30.15 7.30
C ILE A 294 18.40 -28.97 8.12
N ARG A 295 18.75 -27.72 7.74
CA ARG A 295 18.25 -26.52 8.43
C ARG A 295 16.73 -26.45 8.43
N LYS A 296 16.07 -26.90 7.37
CA LYS A 296 14.62 -26.93 7.27
C LYS A 296 13.99 -28.01 8.18
N ILE A 297 14.65 -29.14 8.39
CA ILE A 297 14.22 -30.19 9.32
C ILE A 297 14.37 -29.70 10.76
N VAL A 298 15.55 -29.20 11.14
CA VAL A 298 15.84 -28.69 12.49
C VAL A 298 14.86 -27.57 12.87
N ARG A 299 14.64 -26.58 11.99
CA ARG A 299 13.66 -25.51 12.23
C ARG A 299 12.23 -26.02 12.41
N ARG A 300 11.86 -27.15 11.81
CA ARG A 300 10.53 -27.77 12.02
C ARG A 300 10.46 -28.46 13.37
N LEU A 301 11.52 -29.15 13.79
CA LEU A 301 11.60 -29.78 15.11
C LEU A 301 11.46 -28.75 16.24
N ASN A 302 12.21 -27.64 16.19
CA ASN A 302 12.11 -26.59 17.20
C ASN A 302 10.68 -25.98 17.26
N LYS A 303 10.01 -25.84 16.11
CA LYS A 303 8.61 -25.39 16.07
C LYS A 303 7.63 -26.41 16.64
N ILE A 304 7.92 -27.70 16.50
CA ILE A 304 7.12 -28.78 17.10
C ILE A 304 7.33 -28.80 18.61
N GLU A 305 8.55 -28.56 19.08
CA GLU A 305 8.91 -28.51 20.50
C GLU A 305 8.16 -27.42 21.27
N ILE A 306 8.07 -26.21 20.71
CA ILE A 306 7.26 -25.11 21.26
C ILE A 306 5.76 -25.48 21.38
N LEU A 307 5.25 -26.37 20.53
CA LEU A 307 3.85 -26.81 20.57
C LEU A 307 3.62 -27.96 21.54
N LEU A 308 4.68 -28.67 21.93
CA LEU A 308 4.61 -29.80 22.86
C LEU A 308 4.69 -29.33 24.31
N SER A 309 5.32 -28.18 24.60
CA SER A 309 5.39 -27.59 25.95
C SER A 309 4.04 -27.12 26.50
N SER A 310 2.94 -27.28 25.76
CA SER A 310 1.60 -26.81 26.10
C SER A 310 0.55 -27.92 26.22
N ILE A 311 0.92 -29.20 26.23
CA ILE A 311 -0.03 -30.33 26.22
C ILE A 311 0.37 -31.41 27.24
N ASP A 312 -0.55 -31.75 28.14
CA ASP A 312 -0.47 -32.90 29.05
C ASP A 312 -1.10 -34.14 28.39
N ALA A 313 -0.29 -35.03 27.82
CA ALA A 313 -0.75 -36.35 27.37
C ALA A 313 0.40 -37.37 27.43
N ASN A 314 0.29 -38.38 28.30
CA ASN A 314 1.41 -39.29 28.63
C ASN A 314 1.75 -40.31 27.54
N ASP A 315 0.79 -40.99 26.90
CA ASP A 315 1.10 -42.08 25.95
C ASP A 315 1.62 -41.58 24.59
N LEU A 316 1.19 -40.39 24.17
CA LEU A 316 1.64 -39.79 22.92
C LEU A 316 3.03 -39.15 23.05
N ASN A 317 3.45 -38.84 24.28
CA ASN A 317 4.72 -38.20 24.56
C ASN A 317 5.88 -39.15 24.24
N GLU A 318 5.77 -40.43 24.59
CA GLU A 318 6.80 -41.43 24.33
C GLU A 318 7.08 -41.59 22.82
N TRP A 319 6.05 -41.80 22.00
CA TRP A 319 6.20 -41.89 20.54
C TRP A 319 6.79 -40.61 19.93
N VAL A 320 6.36 -39.44 20.42
CA VAL A 320 6.88 -38.14 19.98
C VAL A 320 8.37 -38.01 20.31
N GLN A 321 8.80 -38.38 21.52
CA GLN A 321 10.21 -38.33 21.91
C GLN A 321 11.06 -39.35 21.14
N LEU A 322 10.57 -40.58 20.97
CA LEU A 322 11.22 -41.61 20.16
C LEU A 322 11.41 -41.16 18.71
N THR A 323 10.35 -40.63 18.08
CA THR A 323 10.42 -40.13 16.70
C THR A 323 11.40 -38.95 16.57
N LYS A 324 11.43 -38.03 17.55
CA LYS A 324 12.44 -36.96 17.60
C LYS A 324 13.86 -37.52 17.69
N HIS A 325 14.08 -38.51 18.56
CA HIS A 325 15.37 -39.16 18.72
C HIS A 325 15.83 -39.83 17.42
N GLN A 326 14.94 -40.56 16.74
CA GLN A 326 15.21 -41.18 15.43
C GLN A 326 15.59 -40.15 14.37
N ILE A 327 14.88 -39.01 14.30
CA ILE A 327 15.21 -37.90 13.40
C ILE A 327 16.61 -37.35 13.72
N GLN A 328 16.92 -37.11 14.99
CA GLN A 328 18.22 -36.57 15.41
C GLN A 328 19.37 -37.54 15.07
N MET A 329 19.18 -38.84 15.32
CA MET A 329 20.17 -39.86 14.95
C MET A 329 20.41 -39.89 13.43
N LYS A 330 19.35 -39.83 12.61
CA LYS A 330 19.49 -39.79 11.14
C LYS A 330 20.20 -38.51 10.68
N ILE A 331 19.89 -37.35 11.25
CA ILE A 331 20.59 -36.08 10.94
C ILE A 331 22.08 -36.19 11.28
N ASN A 332 22.42 -36.75 12.44
CA ASN A 332 23.82 -36.90 12.87
C ASN A 332 24.62 -37.85 11.95
N LYS A 333 23.96 -38.83 11.32
CA LYS A 333 24.57 -39.73 10.32
C LYS A 333 24.75 -39.05 8.95
N ILE A 334 23.89 -38.10 8.59
CA ILE A 334 23.93 -37.36 7.31
C ILE A 334 24.91 -36.18 7.37
N LEU A 335 25.17 -35.61 8.55
CA LEU A 335 26.09 -34.47 8.71
C LEU A 335 27.51 -34.84 8.25
N PRO A 336 28.18 -34.00 7.43
CA PRO A 336 29.56 -34.26 7.05
C PRO A 336 30.47 -34.26 8.30
N LYS A 337 31.31 -35.30 8.44
CA LYS A 337 32.28 -35.46 9.56
C LYS A 337 33.26 -34.27 9.64
N PRO A 338 33.74 -33.89 10.85
CA PRO A 338 34.38 -32.59 11.20
C PRO A 338 35.60 -32.12 10.38
N ASN A 339 36.07 -32.85 9.37
CA ASN A 339 37.14 -32.42 8.49
C ASN A 339 36.74 -31.22 7.60
N TRP A 340 35.46 -31.01 7.30
CA TRP A 340 34.97 -29.83 6.57
C TRP A 340 35.02 -28.54 7.41
N GLN A 341 35.03 -28.64 8.75
CA GLN A 341 35.23 -27.47 9.61
C GLN A 341 36.69 -26.97 9.55
N LYS A 342 37.64 -27.82 9.12
CA LYS A 342 39.03 -27.39 8.87
C LYS A 342 39.17 -26.58 7.58
N SER A 343 38.43 -26.89 6.51
CA SER A 343 38.47 -26.11 5.27
C SER A 343 37.83 -24.72 5.45
N ILE A 344 36.79 -24.60 6.27
CA ILE A 344 36.22 -23.31 6.67
C ILE A 344 37.20 -22.53 7.56
N ARG A 345 37.87 -23.17 8.52
CA ARG A 345 38.88 -22.52 9.39
C ARG A 345 40.13 -22.02 8.65
N ILE A 346 40.48 -22.60 7.51
CA ILE A 346 41.61 -22.13 6.68
C ILE A 346 41.19 -20.88 5.89
N TYR A 347 39.93 -20.80 5.46
CA TYR A 347 39.39 -19.62 4.77
C TYR A 347 39.07 -18.46 5.73
N GLU A 348 38.68 -18.76 6.98
CA GLU A 348 38.39 -17.77 8.03
C GLU A 348 39.64 -17.13 8.66
N LYS A 349 40.84 -17.67 8.44
CA LYS A 349 42.08 -17.08 8.97
C LYS A 349 42.54 -15.82 8.22
N SER A 350 41.93 -15.46 7.09
CA SER A 350 42.39 -14.34 6.26
C SER A 350 41.59 -13.03 6.38
N LYS A 351 40.43 -12.98 7.05
CA LYS A 351 39.73 -11.70 7.27
C LYS A 351 38.87 -11.70 8.53
N TYR A 352 39.38 -10.97 9.53
CA TYR A 352 38.68 -10.36 10.67
C TYR A 352 37.95 -11.28 11.66
N SER A 353 38.59 -11.40 12.82
CA SER A 353 38.06 -11.88 14.09
C SER A 353 36.94 -10.96 14.64
N VAL A 354 35.69 -11.42 14.56
CA VAL A 354 34.66 -11.14 15.58
C VAL A 354 34.10 -12.49 16.01
N LEU A 355 34.18 -12.76 17.32
CA LEU A 355 33.93 -14.05 17.95
C LEU A 355 32.57 -14.68 17.57
N MET A 356 32.60 -15.68 16.69
CA MET A 356 31.53 -16.65 16.47
C MET A 356 31.64 -17.78 17.51
N ASN A 357 31.65 -17.42 18.80
CA ASN A 357 31.59 -18.39 19.88
C ASN A 357 30.16 -18.44 20.41
N ASN A 358 29.43 -19.44 19.91
CA ASN A 358 28.24 -20.10 20.45
C ASN A 358 27.08 -20.15 19.45
N PHE A 359 27.12 -21.15 18.58
CA PHE A 359 25.94 -21.70 17.92
C PHE A 359 25.02 -22.30 18.99
N ASP A 360 24.14 -21.47 19.56
CA ASP A 360 23.06 -21.94 20.43
C ASP A 360 21.80 -22.21 19.59
N LEU A 361 21.40 -23.48 19.53
CA LEU A 361 20.24 -23.97 18.80
C LEU A 361 18.89 -23.44 19.34
N ASN A 362 18.91 -22.69 20.45
CA ASN A 362 17.72 -22.22 21.17
C ASN A 362 17.28 -20.77 20.91
N ASN A 363 17.99 -20.00 20.07
CA ASN A 363 17.66 -18.57 19.90
C ASN A 363 16.51 -18.34 18.87
N SER A 364 15.33 -17.96 19.35
CA SER A 364 14.06 -17.88 18.61
C SER A 364 13.84 -16.60 17.77
N ASN A 365 14.78 -15.66 17.75
CA ASN A 365 14.59 -14.30 17.23
C ASN A 365 14.87 -14.08 15.72
N ILE A 366 14.87 -15.13 14.89
CA ILE A 366 15.40 -15.03 13.52
C ILE A 366 14.30 -14.83 12.41
N TYR A 367 12.99 -14.86 12.71
CA TYR A 367 11.95 -15.00 11.66
C TYR A 367 10.87 -13.91 11.47
N GLN A 368 10.99 -12.72 12.04
CA GLN A 368 9.86 -11.78 12.06
C GLN A 368 9.66 -10.83 10.84
N HIS A 369 10.52 -10.81 9.81
CA HIS A 369 10.64 -9.57 9.02
C HIS A 369 10.23 -9.48 7.53
N LEU A 370 9.56 -10.44 6.88
CA LEU A 370 9.40 -10.38 5.40
C LEU A 370 8.00 -10.71 4.82
N PHE A 371 6.90 -10.21 5.40
CA PHE A 371 5.55 -10.56 4.87
C PHE A 371 4.48 -9.46 4.90
N GLN A 372 4.67 -8.33 5.59
CA GLN A 372 3.58 -7.37 5.81
C GLN A 372 3.50 -6.23 4.76
N GLU A 373 4.44 -6.15 3.81
CA GLU A 373 4.56 -5.04 2.84
C GLU A 373 3.75 -5.21 1.55
N LEU A 374 3.16 -6.37 1.30
CA LEU A 374 2.72 -6.70 -0.06
C LEU A 374 1.22 -6.65 -0.31
N LYS A 375 0.43 -6.28 0.70
CA LYS A 375 -1.02 -6.51 0.68
C LYS A 375 -1.89 -5.28 0.40
N SER A 376 -1.37 -4.04 0.49
CA SER A 376 -2.17 -2.82 0.30
C SER A 376 -1.97 -2.13 -1.06
N SER A 377 -1.00 -2.56 -1.88
CA SER A 377 -0.71 -1.99 -3.19
C SER A 377 -1.77 -2.27 -4.27
N LEU A 378 -2.59 -3.31 -4.09
CA LEU A 378 -3.38 -3.91 -5.18
C LEU A 378 -4.85 -3.51 -5.29
N LYS A 379 -5.36 -2.49 -4.57
CA LYS A 379 -6.75 -2.06 -4.77
C LYS A 379 -6.86 -0.60 -5.22
N THR A 380 -7.42 -0.49 -6.43
CA THR A 380 -8.23 0.61 -7.00
C THR A 380 -7.50 1.83 -7.58
N GLN A 381 -6.96 1.64 -8.79
CA GLN A 381 -7.13 2.57 -9.91
C GLN A 381 -8.57 2.46 -10.44
N LYS A 382 -9.24 3.60 -10.65
CA LYS A 382 -10.25 3.80 -11.70
C LYS A 382 -9.95 5.15 -12.34
N LEU A 383 -9.36 5.12 -13.54
CA LEU A 383 -9.15 6.27 -14.41
C LEU A 383 -10.51 6.71 -14.97
N ARG A 384 -10.83 7.99 -14.82
CA ARG A 384 -11.82 8.67 -15.66
C ARG A 384 -11.07 9.52 -16.66
N GLU A 385 -11.36 9.29 -17.93
CA GLU A 385 -11.01 10.14 -19.07
C GLU A 385 -11.58 11.54 -18.86
N THR A 386 -10.78 12.57 -19.11
CA THR A 386 -11.27 13.91 -19.44
C THR A 386 -10.33 14.54 -20.45
N SER A 387 -10.70 14.38 -21.71
CA SER A 387 -10.28 15.23 -22.81
C SER A 387 -10.95 16.60 -22.64
N GLN A 388 -10.17 17.66 -22.43
CA GLN A 388 -10.62 19.02 -22.75
C GLN A 388 -9.51 19.80 -23.44
N TYR A 389 -9.86 20.21 -24.66
CA TYR A 389 -9.08 20.89 -25.66
C TYR A 389 -8.49 22.21 -25.16
N PHE A 390 -7.21 22.44 -25.45
CA PHE A 390 -6.61 23.78 -25.45
C PHE A 390 -7.14 24.56 -26.66
N SER A 391 -7.56 25.79 -26.43
CA SER A 391 -7.67 26.83 -27.47
C SER A 391 -6.88 28.05 -27.00
N PRO A 392 -6.12 28.72 -27.88
CA PRO A 392 -5.33 29.89 -27.51
C PRO A 392 -6.21 31.13 -27.58
N VAL A 393 -6.30 31.92 -26.50
CA VAL A 393 -6.85 33.27 -26.59
C VAL A 393 -5.95 34.27 -25.88
N THR A 394 -5.33 35.07 -26.72
CA THR A 394 -4.78 36.40 -26.51
C THR A 394 -5.77 37.32 -25.78
N ASN A 395 -5.36 37.98 -24.68
CA ASN A 395 -5.36 39.44 -24.60
C ASN A 395 -4.82 39.96 -23.27
N TYR A 396 -3.93 40.94 -23.42
CA TYR A 396 -3.37 41.80 -22.39
C TYR A 396 -4.44 42.72 -21.78
N ASN A 397 -4.37 42.90 -20.46
CA ASN A 397 -4.42 44.17 -19.71
C ASN A 397 -5.16 43.99 -18.39
N ASP A 398 -4.41 43.80 -17.31
CA ASP A 398 -4.73 44.41 -16.01
C ASP A 398 -3.48 44.37 -15.12
N ARG A 399 -2.80 45.51 -15.08
CA ARG A 399 -1.67 45.77 -14.18
C ARG A 399 -2.21 45.91 -12.76
N TYR A 400 -2.27 44.80 -12.03
CA TYR A 400 -2.29 44.82 -10.57
C TYR A 400 -0.89 44.44 -10.07
N PRO A 401 -0.28 45.23 -9.16
CA PRO A 401 1.03 44.91 -8.62
C PRO A 401 0.90 43.62 -7.79
N LEU A 402 1.48 42.53 -8.27
CA LEU A 402 1.39 41.20 -7.68
C LEU A 402 2.43 40.94 -6.59
N ASN A 403 3.12 42.00 -6.17
CA ASN A 403 4.14 42.01 -5.13
C ASN A 403 3.65 42.48 -3.76
N SER A 404 2.34 42.46 -3.47
CA SER A 404 1.95 42.46 -2.05
C SER A 404 2.04 41.02 -1.54
N ASP A 405 3.22 40.65 -1.04
CA ASP A 405 3.52 39.47 -0.20
C ASP A 405 2.59 39.31 1.04
N ASP A 406 1.60 40.20 1.15
CA ASP A 406 0.66 40.44 2.22
C ASP A 406 -0.76 39.94 1.93
N CYS A 407 -1.05 39.47 0.71
CA CYS A 407 -2.35 38.95 0.33
C CYS A 407 -2.44 37.42 0.49
N ILE A 408 -3.65 36.93 0.84
CA ILE A 408 -3.92 35.49 0.93
C ILE A 408 -3.91 34.85 -0.48
N PRO A 409 -3.24 33.70 -0.68
CA PRO A 409 -3.21 33.03 -1.97
C PRO A 409 -4.55 32.39 -2.32
N SER A 410 -4.78 32.09 -3.61
CA SER A 410 -6.00 31.43 -4.08
C SER A 410 -5.69 30.48 -5.23
N ILE A 411 -6.10 29.21 -5.10
CA ILE A 411 -5.90 28.19 -6.13
C ILE A 411 -6.56 28.61 -7.44
N LYS A 412 -7.82 29.06 -7.38
CA LYS A 412 -8.59 29.49 -8.55
C LYS A 412 -7.91 30.64 -9.30
N LYS A 413 -7.27 31.57 -8.58
CA LYS A 413 -6.47 32.63 -9.21
C LYS A 413 -5.21 32.06 -9.87
N PHE A 414 -4.51 31.14 -9.20
CA PHE A 414 -3.31 30.50 -9.74
C PHE A 414 -3.57 29.66 -10.99
N THR A 415 -4.62 28.84 -10.99
CA THR A 415 -4.94 27.98 -12.14
C THR A 415 -5.65 28.74 -13.24
N GLY A 416 -6.55 29.67 -12.92
CA GLY A 416 -7.30 30.45 -13.91
C GLY A 416 -6.56 31.65 -14.47
N LYS A 417 -6.15 32.61 -13.61
CA LYS A 417 -5.54 33.88 -14.06
C LYS A 417 -4.09 33.71 -14.50
N PHE A 418 -3.34 32.85 -13.81
CA PHE A 418 -1.90 32.65 -14.07
C PHE A 418 -1.59 31.37 -14.86
N ASN A 419 -2.61 30.56 -15.19
CA ASN A 419 -2.46 29.32 -15.95
C ASN A 419 -1.42 28.35 -15.36
N TYR A 420 -1.25 28.30 -14.03
CA TYR A 420 -0.35 27.36 -13.38
C TYR A 420 -0.94 25.94 -13.35
N THR A 421 -0.06 24.93 -13.32
CA THR A 421 -0.48 23.56 -13.01
C THR A 421 -1.01 23.51 -11.58
N ILE A 422 -1.91 22.57 -11.29
CA ILE A 422 -2.42 22.39 -9.92
C ILE A 422 -1.27 22.10 -8.93
N GLY A 423 -0.22 21.38 -9.36
CA GLY A 423 0.97 21.10 -8.56
C GLY A 423 1.75 22.37 -8.16
N ILE A 424 1.95 23.30 -9.10
CA ILE A 424 2.57 24.61 -8.82
C ILE A 424 1.67 25.44 -7.89
N ALA A 425 0.36 25.48 -8.17
CA ALA A 425 -0.58 26.24 -7.35
C ALA A 425 -0.58 25.77 -5.88
N LEU A 426 -0.64 24.45 -5.65
CA LEU A 426 -0.54 23.86 -4.31
C LEU A 426 0.80 24.16 -3.65
N THR A 427 1.91 24.01 -4.39
CA THR A 427 3.25 24.32 -3.88
C THR A 427 3.36 25.78 -3.42
N ARG A 428 2.80 26.73 -4.17
CA ARG A 428 2.80 28.15 -3.78
C ARG A 428 2.02 28.40 -2.49
N ILE A 429 0.87 27.75 -2.32
CA ILE A 429 0.09 27.86 -1.08
C ILE A 429 0.86 27.29 0.10
N GLU A 430 1.47 26.12 -0.08
CA GLU A 430 2.26 25.46 0.98
C GLU A 430 3.43 26.33 1.44
N ILE A 431 4.16 26.93 0.49
CA ILE A 431 5.26 27.87 0.76
C ILE A 431 4.74 29.12 1.49
N TRP A 432 3.61 29.67 1.05
CA TRP A 432 3.01 30.84 1.69
C TRP A 432 2.54 30.54 3.13
N VAL A 433 1.91 29.39 3.35
CA VAL A 433 1.50 28.95 4.69
C VAL A 433 2.70 28.78 5.62
N GLU A 434 3.79 28.24 5.09
CA GLU A 434 5.02 28.03 5.84
C GLU A 434 5.73 29.36 6.20
N SER A 435 5.83 30.29 5.25
CA SER A 435 6.66 31.49 5.41
C SER A 435 5.92 32.75 5.86
N ARG A 436 4.61 32.88 5.58
CA ARG A 436 3.86 34.13 5.72
C ARG A 436 2.63 34.06 6.64
N LEU A 437 2.00 32.90 6.80
CA LEU A 437 0.72 32.78 7.54
C LEU A 437 0.78 33.39 8.95
N ASN A 438 1.84 33.10 9.70
CA ASN A 438 2.01 33.63 11.05
C ASN A 438 2.10 35.16 11.10
N GLN A 439 2.76 35.79 10.13
CA GLN A 439 2.84 37.24 10.04
C GLN A 439 1.47 37.82 9.62
N TRP A 440 0.83 37.20 8.64
CA TRP A 440 -0.45 37.63 8.10
C TRP A 440 -1.59 37.60 9.14
N ILE A 441 -1.72 36.50 9.89
CA ILE A 441 -2.81 36.33 10.88
C ILE A 441 -2.67 37.28 12.08
N ASN A 442 -1.43 37.69 12.41
CA ASN A 442 -1.12 38.49 13.59
C ASN A 442 -1.08 40.00 13.36
N ARG A 443 -1.17 40.48 12.11
CA ARG A 443 -1.19 41.93 11.82
C ARG A 443 -2.34 42.63 12.54
N PRO A 444 -2.21 43.91 12.93
CA PRO A 444 -3.37 44.69 13.38
C PRO A 444 -4.41 44.77 12.26
N ALA A 445 -5.69 44.77 12.61
CA ALA A 445 -6.78 44.97 11.63
C ALA A 445 -6.91 46.48 11.37
N VAL A 446 -6.63 46.90 10.14
CA VAL A 446 -6.66 48.28 9.66
C VAL A 446 -7.94 48.54 8.85
N SER A 447 -8.57 47.52 8.26
CA SER A 447 -9.80 47.65 7.45
C SER A 447 -10.95 46.68 7.83
N HIS A 448 -12.17 46.94 7.35
CA HIS A 448 -13.36 46.08 7.60
C HIS A 448 -13.24 44.68 6.96
N SER A 449 -12.54 44.53 5.83
CA SER A 449 -12.28 43.21 5.22
C SER A 449 -11.31 42.36 6.05
N GLU A 450 -10.49 42.98 6.89
CA GLU A 450 -9.58 42.28 7.80
C GLU A 450 -10.25 41.77 9.08
N LYS A 451 -11.51 42.15 9.34
CA LYS A 451 -12.31 41.54 10.42
C LYS A 451 -12.70 40.09 10.10
N ASN A 452 -12.68 39.69 8.83
CA ASN A 452 -13.10 38.35 8.36
C ASN A 452 -11.90 37.40 8.08
N ARG A 453 -10.75 37.61 8.73
CA ARG A 453 -9.55 36.79 8.49
C ARG A 453 -9.75 35.31 8.76
N PHE A 454 -10.53 34.94 9.78
CA PHE A 454 -10.87 33.55 10.06
C PHE A 454 -11.69 32.93 8.92
N GLU A 455 -12.71 33.64 8.40
CA GLU A 455 -13.52 33.17 7.27
C GLU A 455 -12.67 33.02 6.00
N THR A 456 -11.77 33.96 5.77
CA THR A 456 -10.84 33.91 4.63
C THR A 456 -9.90 32.70 4.73
N LEU A 457 -9.44 32.35 5.95
CA LEU A 457 -8.66 31.14 6.19
C LEU A 457 -9.47 29.86 6.03
N LEU A 458 -10.74 29.86 6.41
CA LEU A 458 -11.64 28.71 6.18
C LEU A 458 -11.75 28.43 4.68
N HIS A 459 -12.05 29.44 3.87
CA HIS A 459 -12.15 29.28 2.42
C HIS A 459 -10.83 28.83 1.79
N LEU A 460 -9.69 29.38 2.24
CA LEU A 460 -8.38 28.90 1.80
C LEU A 460 -8.16 27.42 2.17
N PHE A 461 -8.52 27.04 3.39
CA PHE A 461 -8.36 25.68 3.88
C PHE A 461 -9.24 24.70 3.12
N GLU A 462 -10.50 25.03 2.85
CA GLU A 462 -11.44 24.21 2.07
C GLU A 462 -10.99 24.02 0.63
N ASP A 463 -10.61 25.10 -0.06
CA ASP A 463 -10.07 25.04 -1.42
C ASP A 463 -8.78 24.19 -1.43
N TYR A 464 -7.87 24.39 -0.47
CA TYR A 464 -6.63 23.61 -0.35
C TYR A 464 -6.90 22.13 -0.05
N LEU A 465 -7.78 21.83 0.89
CA LEU A 465 -8.13 20.48 1.31
C LEU A 465 -8.67 19.66 0.14
N SER A 466 -9.62 20.22 -0.62
CA SER A 466 -10.22 19.58 -1.78
C SER A 466 -9.18 19.24 -2.84
N GLU A 467 -8.39 20.24 -3.23
CA GLU A 467 -7.42 20.12 -4.32
C GLU A 467 -6.21 19.26 -3.93
N ALA A 468 -5.69 19.41 -2.70
CA ALA A 468 -4.56 18.61 -2.21
C ALA A 468 -4.93 17.13 -2.06
N ILE A 469 -6.14 16.80 -1.60
CA ILE A 469 -6.60 15.40 -1.53
C ILE A 469 -6.77 14.83 -2.94
N SER A 470 -7.40 15.57 -3.85
CA SER A 470 -7.53 15.13 -5.25
C SER A 470 -6.16 14.89 -5.89
N HIS A 471 -5.20 15.78 -5.66
CA HIS A 471 -3.90 15.73 -6.33
C HIS A 471 -2.90 14.75 -5.70
N TYR A 472 -2.82 14.68 -4.36
CA TYR A 472 -1.85 13.84 -3.65
C TYR A 472 -2.41 12.48 -3.23
N TYR A 473 -3.64 12.43 -2.71
CA TYR A 473 -4.21 11.18 -2.18
C TYR A 473 -4.70 10.23 -3.29
N ALA A 474 -5.46 10.73 -4.28
CA ALA A 474 -6.03 9.87 -5.32
C ALA A 474 -4.97 9.13 -6.17
N ILE A 475 -3.75 9.68 -6.25
CA ILE A 475 -2.65 9.19 -7.10
C ILE A 475 -1.54 8.50 -6.28
N LYS A 476 -1.71 8.37 -4.95
CA LYS A 476 -0.74 7.74 -4.02
C LYS A 476 0.63 8.44 -4.02
N ASP A 477 0.64 9.75 -3.75
CA ASP A 477 1.85 10.56 -3.58
C ASP A 477 2.15 10.79 -2.09
N PRO A 478 3.06 10.02 -1.48
CA PRO A 478 3.32 10.10 -0.04
C PRO A 478 4.09 11.35 0.37
N ILE A 479 4.93 11.90 -0.52
CA ILE A 479 5.66 13.15 -0.27
C ILE A 479 4.68 14.32 -0.26
N GLY A 480 3.81 14.39 -1.27
CA GLY A 480 2.74 15.39 -1.36
C GLY A 480 1.75 15.29 -0.19
N TYR A 481 1.31 14.09 0.16
CA TYR A 481 0.37 13.91 1.27
C TYR A 481 0.99 14.29 2.62
N SER A 482 2.28 14.00 2.84
CA SER A 482 3.00 14.43 4.05
C SER A 482 3.04 15.96 4.18
N ARG A 483 3.26 16.68 3.06
CA ARG A 483 3.19 18.15 3.02
C ARG A 483 1.79 18.68 3.27
N PHE A 484 0.77 18.04 2.73
CA PHE A 484 -0.63 18.37 3.03
C PHE A 484 -0.93 18.29 4.53
N ILE A 485 -0.45 17.25 5.22
CA ILE A 485 -0.58 17.12 6.66
C ILE A 485 0.13 18.27 7.39
N LEU A 486 1.40 18.54 7.07
CA LEU A 486 2.16 19.62 7.70
C LEU A 486 1.52 21.00 7.47
N THR A 487 0.99 21.24 6.28
CA THR A 487 0.31 22.49 5.90
C THR A 487 -0.98 22.68 6.68
N SER A 488 -1.82 21.65 6.73
CA SER A 488 -3.07 21.67 7.50
C SER A 488 -2.80 21.92 8.99
N LEU A 489 -1.86 21.20 9.59
CA LEU A 489 -1.50 21.34 10.99
C LEU A 489 -0.88 22.71 11.32
N THR A 490 -0.18 23.32 10.37
CA THR A 490 0.35 24.68 10.54
C THR A 490 -0.76 25.71 10.57
N ILE A 491 -1.79 25.57 9.73
CA ILE A 491 -2.98 26.42 9.77
C ILE A 491 -3.68 26.29 11.12
N ILE A 492 -3.95 25.06 11.55
CA ILE A 492 -4.58 24.76 12.85
C ILE A 492 -3.78 25.38 14.01
N ARG A 493 -2.46 25.17 14.05
CA ARG A 493 -1.59 25.77 15.08
C ARG A 493 -1.67 27.29 15.07
N SER A 494 -1.54 27.92 13.90
CA SER A 494 -1.50 29.38 13.78
C SER A 494 -2.82 30.01 14.27
N MET A 495 -3.95 29.37 13.95
CA MET A 495 -5.26 29.79 14.45
C MET A 495 -5.40 29.60 15.96
N ASN A 496 -5.00 28.44 16.49
CA ASN A 496 -5.06 28.18 17.92
C ASN A 496 -4.21 29.18 18.72
N GLN A 497 -2.99 29.48 18.26
CA GLN A 497 -2.13 30.50 18.86
C GLN A 497 -2.79 31.88 18.84
N LYS A 498 -3.41 32.26 17.70
CA LYS A 498 -4.12 33.54 17.59
C LYS A 498 -5.29 33.63 18.58
N LEU A 499 -6.08 32.57 18.70
CA LEU A 499 -7.21 32.48 19.62
C LEU A 499 -6.75 32.51 21.08
N CYS A 500 -5.70 31.76 21.43
CA CYS A 500 -5.14 31.75 22.78
C CYS A 500 -4.61 33.14 23.21
N ASN A 501 -4.18 33.96 22.26
CA ASN A 501 -3.71 35.33 22.53
C ASN A 501 -4.84 36.37 22.58
N ASP A 502 -6.07 36.00 22.22
CA ASP A 502 -7.24 36.87 22.39
C ASP A 502 -7.75 36.74 23.85
N PRO A 503 -7.85 37.84 24.61
CA PRO A 503 -8.34 37.81 25.99
C PRO A 503 -9.71 37.15 26.15
N ARG A 504 -10.57 37.19 25.12
CA ARG A 504 -11.89 36.54 25.14
C ARG A 504 -11.79 35.01 25.23
N PHE A 505 -10.71 34.42 24.72
CA PHE A 505 -10.56 32.98 24.57
C PHE A 505 -9.33 32.42 25.31
N GLU A 506 -8.77 33.17 26.26
CA GLU A 506 -7.53 32.82 26.94
C GLU A 506 -7.55 31.41 27.56
N ARG A 507 -8.71 30.95 28.05
CA ARG A 507 -8.85 29.60 28.63
C ARG A 507 -8.45 28.49 27.64
N LEU A 508 -8.52 28.71 26.32
CA LEU A 508 -8.07 27.75 25.31
C LEU A 508 -6.63 27.25 25.51
N LYS A 509 -5.75 28.03 26.17
CA LYS A 509 -4.38 27.60 26.52
C LYS A 509 -4.34 26.37 27.42
N LEU A 510 -5.43 26.09 28.12
CA LEU A 510 -5.61 24.99 29.08
C LEU A 510 -6.48 23.86 28.54
N HIS A 511 -7.01 23.97 27.32
CA HIS A 511 -7.79 22.93 26.65
C HIS A 511 -6.90 22.04 25.80
N SER A 512 -7.20 20.74 25.78
CA SER A 512 -6.48 19.79 24.95
C SER A 512 -6.83 19.96 23.47
N ILE A 513 -5.93 19.47 22.60
CA ILE A 513 -6.21 19.32 21.18
C ILE A 513 -6.05 17.84 20.83
N GLU A 514 -7.18 17.15 20.64
CA GLU A 514 -7.22 15.70 20.45
C GLU A 514 -7.43 15.33 18.99
N ILE A 515 -6.33 15.18 18.25
CA ILE A 515 -6.35 14.64 16.88
C ILE A 515 -5.98 13.15 16.93
N PRO A 516 -6.91 12.23 16.57
CA PRO A 516 -6.68 10.79 16.68
C PRO A 516 -5.41 10.31 15.95
N ASN A 517 -4.56 9.57 16.66
CA ASN A 517 -3.30 8.98 16.18
C ASN A 517 -2.29 9.97 15.57
N LEU A 518 -2.40 11.27 15.87
CA LEU A 518 -1.54 12.30 15.27
C LEU A 518 -0.04 12.07 15.55
N MET A 519 0.30 11.71 16.79
CA MET A 519 1.70 11.49 17.18
C MET A 519 2.35 10.32 16.43
N ASP A 520 1.59 9.26 16.16
CA ASP A 520 2.05 8.14 15.35
C ASP A 520 2.16 8.53 13.87
N LEU A 521 1.32 9.44 13.39
CA LEU A 521 1.35 9.92 12.00
C LEU A 521 2.67 10.64 11.69
N PHE A 522 3.21 11.40 12.64
CA PHE A 522 4.52 12.07 12.48
C PHE A 522 5.66 11.10 12.17
N LYS A 523 5.66 9.89 12.73
CA LYS A 523 6.68 8.85 12.49
C LYS A 523 6.70 8.37 11.04
N CYS A 524 5.64 8.69 10.30
CA CYS A 524 5.30 8.13 9.01
C CYS A 524 5.30 9.17 7.90
N LEU A 525 5.54 10.44 8.21
CA LEU A 525 5.70 11.47 7.20
C LEU A 525 6.96 11.21 6.36
N VAL A 526 6.85 11.42 5.05
CA VAL A 526 7.95 11.35 4.10
C VAL A 526 8.39 12.78 3.81
N LEU A 527 9.54 13.18 4.36
CA LEU A 527 9.94 14.60 4.48
C LEU A 527 11.28 14.86 3.80
N PRO A 528 11.34 15.11 2.47
CA PRO A 528 12.58 15.28 1.73
C PRO A 528 13.46 16.41 2.25
N ASN A 529 12.84 17.52 2.67
CA ASN A 529 13.52 18.77 2.95
C ASN A 529 13.74 18.99 4.45
N ARG A 530 14.80 19.72 4.79
CA ARG A 530 15.13 20.08 6.18
C ARG A 530 14.03 20.90 6.85
N ASP A 531 13.42 21.82 6.12
CA ASP A 531 12.39 22.71 6.67
C ASP A 531 11.13 21.94 7.04
N ASP A 532 10.72 21.01 6.19
CA ASP A 532 9.62 20.10 6.51
C ASP A 532 9.92 19.25 7.75
N MET A 533 11.16 18.80 7.96
CA MET A 533 11.56 18.08 9.18
C MET A 533 11.54 18.98 10.42
N LYS A 534 12.07 20.21 10.34
CA LYS A 534 12.01 21.19 11.44
C LYS A 534 10.56 21.55 11.79
N ARG A 535 9.74 21.74 10.76
CA ARG A 535 8.30 22.02 10.87
C ARG A 535 7.56 20.85 11.49
N ALA A 536 7.84 19.62 11.07
CA ALA A 536 7.29 18.42 11.65
C ALA A 536 7.62 18.32 13.15
N HIS A 537 8.88 18.56 13.52
CA HIS A 537 9.29 18.62 14.93
C HIS A 537 8.52 19.69 15.71
N SER A 538 8.48 20.92 15.19
CA SER A 538 7.80 22.05 15.83
C SER A 538 6.30 21.80 16.04
N LEU A 539 5.63 21.20 15.04
CA LEU A 539 4.23 20.81 15.14
C LEU A 539 4.05 19.64 16.12
N TYR A 540 4.92 18.63 16.10
CA TYR A 540 4.89 17.53 17.04
C TYR A 540 4.97 18.04 18.49
N CYS A 541 5.94 18.90 18.81
CA CYS A 541 6.08 19.50 20.14
C CYS A 541 4.81 20.26 20.55
N TYR A 542 4.27 21.08 19.64
CA TYR A 542 3.06 21.86 19.87
C TYR A 542 1.86 20.97 20.22
N PHE A 543 1.51 20.02 19.34
CA PHE A 543 0.34 19.17 19.56
C PHE A 543 0.56 18.17 20.70
N SER A 544 1.79 17.74 20.96
CA SER A 544 2.10 16.93 22.14
C SER A 544 1.86 17.70 23.44
N GLU A 545 2.28 18.97 23.52
CA GLU A 545 2.01 19.82 24.68
C GLU A 545 0.50 20.03 24.88
N PHE A 546 -0.22 20.32 23.80
CA PHE A 546 -1.67 20.51 23.85
C PHE A 546 -2.41 19.21 24.20
N SER A 547 -1.95 18.04 23.77
CA SER A 547 -2.58 16.76 24.12
C SER A 547 -2.55 16.43 25.62
N GLN A 548 -1.69 17.11 26.40
CA GLN A 548 -1.51 16.90 27.84
C GLN A 548 -2.21 17.97 28.70
N LYS A 549 -2.96 18.89 28.08
CA LYS A 549 -3.66 19.94 28.81
C LYS A 549 -4.83 19.36 29.61
N PRO A 550 -5.18 19.97 30.76
CA PRO A 550 -6.08 19.36 31.74
C PRO A 550 -7.56 19.37 31.32
N TYR A 551 -7.98 20.34 30.50
CA TYR A 551 -9.38 20.49 30.09
C TYR A 551 -9.64 19.80 28.75
N PRO A 552 -10.88 19.34 28.50
CA PRO A 552 -11.21 18.58 27.30
C PRO A 552 -11.04 19.38 26.01
N ASP A 553 -10.89 18.66 24.90
CA ASP A 553 -10.84 19.21 23.54
C ASP A 553 -12.16 19.90 23.16
N ILE A 554 -12.10 20.83 22.21
CA ILE A 554 -13.27 21.63 21.80
C ILE A 554 -14.33 20.82 21.03
N LEU A 555 -14.01 19.61 20.58
CA LEU A 555 -14.91 18.70 19.87
C LEU A 555 -15.50 17.59 20.76
N THR A 556 -14.88 17.30 21.91
CA THR A 556 -15.27 16.16 22.76
C THR A 556 -15.69 16.64 24.15
N ASN A 557 -16.54 15.86 24.84
CA ASN A 557 -17.02 16.17 26.20
C ASN A 557 -17.55 17.60 26.37
N ILE A 558 -18.27 18.12 25.36
CA ILE A 558 -18.73 19.52 25.30
C ILE A 558 -19.78 19.88 26.37
N ASN A 559 -20.29 18.89 27.11
CA ASN A 559 -21.34 19.02 28.12
C ASN A 559 -20.85 18.77 29.57
N CYS A 560 -19.54 18.95 29.84
CA CYS A 560 -19.02 18.93 31.21
C CYS A 560 -18.66 20.33 31.72
N ASP A 561 -18.50 20.48 33.04
CA ASP A 561 -18.17 21.77 33.68
C ASP A 561 -16.86 22.37 33.16
N ASP A 562 -15.89 21.51 32.86
CA ASP A 562 -14.57 21.92 32.36
C ASP A 562 -14.55 22.21 30.85
N ALA A 563 -15.66 21.98 30.12
CA ALA A 563 -15.73 22.25 28.69
C ALA A 563 -15.59 23.73 28.38
N PHE A 564 -14.90 24.05 27.28
CA PHE A 564 -14.61 25.44 26.90
C PHE A 564 -15.91 26.26 26.76
N GLY A 565 -16.91 25.69 26.09
CA GLY A 565 -18.18 26.34 25.84
C GLY A 565 -18.97 26.63 27.12
N VAL A 566 -19.02 25.68 28.05
CA VAL A 566 -19.70 25.85 29.35
C VAL A 566 -19.03 26.94 30.17
N TYR A 567 -17.69 26.92 30.26
CA TYR A 567 -16.94 27.97 30.94
C TYR A 567 -17.18 29.34 30.30
N PHE A 568 -17.10 29.43 28.97
CA PHE A 568 -17.33 30.67 28.24
C PHE A 568 -18.74 31.23 28.47
N ALA A 569 -19.77 30.39 28.36
CA ALA A 569 -21.16 30.80 28.58
C ALA A 569 -21.44 31.22 30.02
N SER A 570 -20.86 30.57 31.03
CA SER A 570 -21.04 30.95 32.43
C SER A 570 -20.45 32.34 32.76
N HIS A 571 -19.41 32.76 32.04
CA HIS A 571 -18.75 34.06 32.21
C HIS A 571 -19.33 35.14 31.28
N SER A 572 -20.16 34.78 30.31
CA SER A 572 -20.82 35.71 29.39
C SER A 572 -22.18 36.18 29.95
N SER A 573 -22.33 37.48 30.20
CA SER A 573 -23.60 38.05 30.65
C SER A 573 -24.71 37.89 29.60
N THR A 574 -24.40 38.13 28.33
CA THR A 574 -25.36 38.06 27.22
C THR A 574 -25.92 36.65 27.00
N MET A 575 -25.07 35.63 27.13
CA MET A 575 -25.48 34.22 27.05
C MET A 575 -26.35 33.82 28.25
N LYS A 576 -26.00 34.26 29.46
CA LYS A 576 -26.82 34.01 30.66
C LYS A 576 -28.20 34.67 30.58
N GLU A 577 -28.27 35.90 30.08
CA GLU A 577 -29.56 36.58 29.84
C GLU A 577 -30.40 35.85 28.80
N SER A 578 -29.77 35.38 27.71
CA SER A 578 -30.45 34.59 26.67
C SER A 578 -30.98 33.26 27.25
N LEU A 579 -30.19 32.59 28.07
CA LEU A 579 -30.60 31.36 28.77
C LEU A 579 -31.80 31.60 29.68
N GLN A 580 -31.80 32.70 30.44
CA GLN A 580 -32.91 33.02 31.33
C GLN A 580 -34.19 33.29 30.54
N LYS A 581 -34.12 34.08 29.47
CA LYS A 581 -35.29 34.34 28.58
C LYS A 581 -35.87 33.04 28.01
N ILE A 582 -35.02 32.10 27.59
CA ILE A 582 -35.46 30.80 27.10
C ILE A 582 -36.14 29.99 28.19
N ARG A 583 -35.61 29.99 29.42
CA ARG A 583 -36.23 29.30 30.57
C ARG A 583 -37.59 29.89 30.93
N ASP A 584 -37.69 31.22 30.97
CA ASP A 584 -38.94 31.90 31.29
C ASP A 584 -40.02 31.56 30.24
N GLN A 585 -39.66 31.59 28.95
CA GLN A 585 -40.56 31.21 27.87
C GLN A 585 -40.94 29.72 27.91
N ALA A 586 -39.98 28.83 28.17
CA ALA A 586 -40.23 27.41 28.28
C ALA A 586 -41.19 27.06 29.43
N GLU A 587 -41.11 27.75 30.57
CA GLU A 587 -42.05 27.57 31.67
C GLU A 587 -43.45 28.09 31.30
N LEU A 588 -43.55 29.24 30.62
CA LEU A 588 -44.85 29.73 30.11
C LEU A 588 -45.51 28.72 29.16
N ASP A 589 -44.74 28.14 28.23
CA ASP A 589 -45.26 27.18 27.26
C ASP A 589 -45.61 25.83 27.91
N LYS A 590 -44.84 25.41 28.92
CA LYS A 590 -45.17 24.25 29.75
C LYS A 590 -46.49 24.45 30.50
N GLN A 591 -46.72 25.63 31.10
CA GLN A 591 -47.97 25.94 31.78
C GLN A 591 -49.16 25.92 30.82
N LYS A 592 -49.02 26.52 29.62
CA LYS A 592 -50.03 26.41 28.55
C LYS A 592 -50.30 24.95 28.18
N LYS A 593 -49.25 24.12 28.08
CA LYS A 593 -49.42 22.71 27.76
C LYS A 593 -50.13 21.93 28.86
N ILE A 594 -49.83 22.20 30.13
CA ILE A 594 -50.53 21.59 31.26
C ILE A 594 -52.02 21.94 31.20
N GLN A 595 -52.37 23.18 30.83
CA GLN A 595 -53.77 23.59 30.63
C GLN A 595 -54.42 22.85 29.45
N GLU A 596 -53.75 22.75 28.30
CA GLU A 596 -54.22 21.99 27.13
C GLU A 596 -54.50 20.51 27.49
N VAL A 597 -53.56 19.85 28.19
CA VAL A 597 -53.70 18.47 28.65
C VAL A 597 -54.88 18.33 29.63
N LYS A 598 -55.02 19.27 30.57
CA LYS A 598 -56.16 19.27 31.52
C LYS A 598 -57.49 19.43 30.79
N GLN A 599 -57.58 20.33 29.82
CA GLN A 599 -58.78 20.53 29.01
C GLN A 599 -59.12 19.29 28.18
N ALA A 600 -58.14 18.73 27.46
CA ALA A 600 -58.32 17.51 26.67
C ALA A 600 -58.76 16.32 27.54
N LYS A 601 -58.16 16.16 28.74
CA LYS A 601 -58.57 15.15 29.72
C LYS A 601 -59.98 15.40 30.23
N GLY A 602 -60.37 16.65 30.51
CA GLY A 602 -61.72 17.02 30.91
C GLY A 602 -62.75 16.65 29.84
N ILE A 603 -62.51 17.01 28.58
CA ILE A 603 -63.36 16.65 27.44
C ILE A 603 -63.47 15.13 27.32
N TYR A 604 -62.35 14.41 27.38
CA TYR A 604 -62.33 12.94 27.36
C TYR A 604 -63.20 12.35 28.48
N THR A 605 -63.06 12.83 29.73
CA THR A 605 -63.87 12.37 30.85
C THR A 605 -65.36 12.64 30.64
N CYS A 606 -65.74 13.85 30.18
CA CYS A 606 -67.14 14.18 29.88
C CYS A 606 -67.73 13.29 28.76
N LEU A 607 -66.98 13.03 27.69
CA LEU A 607 -67.40 12.12 26.61
C LEU A 607 -67.58 10.70 27.16
N MET A 608 -66.64 10.21 27.97
CA MET A 608 -66.69 8.88 28.59
C MET A 608 -67.83 8.74 29.61
N ASP A 609 -68.13 9.77 30.39
CA ASP A 609 -69.28 9.78 31.31
C ASP A 609 -70.61 9.80 30.56
N SER A 610 -70.69 10.55 29.45
CA SER A 610 -71.87 10.55 28.57
C SER A 610 -72.11 9.18 27.93
N ILE A 611 -71.04 8.44 27.60
CA ILE A 611 -71.11 7.07 27.08
C ILE A 611 -71.72 6.08 28.09
N LYS A 612 -71.56 6.30 29.40
CA LYS A 612 -72.08 5.40 30.45
C LYS A 612 -73.60 5.27 30.41
N TYR A 613 -74.31 6.34 30.06
CA TYR A 613 -75.77 6.39 30.04
C TYR A 613 -76.37 6.08 28.65
N LEU A 614 -75.53 5.80 27.66
CA LEU A 614 -75.96 5.48 26.29
C LEU A 614 -75.83 3.97 26.02
N SER A 615 -76.83 3.38 25.37
CA SER A 615 -76.79 2.01 24.84
C SER A 615 -76.37 2.02 23.37
N CYS A 616 -75.61 1.00 22.95
CA CYS A 616 -75.19 0.87 21.56
C CYS A 616 -76.37 0.42 20.71
N LYS A 617 -76.73 1.19 19.67
CA LYS A 617 -77.83 0.90 18.74
C LYS A 617 -77.35 0.79 17.28
N CYS A 618 -76.10 0.38 17.05
CA CYS A 618 -75.57 0.31 15.69
C CYS A 618 -76.29 -0.76 14.88
N THR A 619 -76.67 -0.43 13.65
CA THR A 619 -77.36 -1.32 12.70
C THR A 619 -76.61 -1.38 11.38
N TYR A 620 -76.87 -2.41 10.59
CA TYR A 620 -76.42 -2.51 9.21
C TYR A 620 -77.61 -2.24 8.29
N GLU A 621 -77.51 -1.23 7.44
CA GLU A 621 -78.50 -0.97 6.39
C GLU A 621 -77.94 -1.38 5.04
N TYR A 622 -78.81 -1.88 4.16
CA TYR A 622 -78.47 -2.36 2.83
C TYR A 622 -79.15 -1.49 1.78
N ASN A 623 -78.36 -0.80 0.95
CA ASN A 623 -78.88 0.10 -0.07
C ASN A 623 -78.49 -0.36 -1.47
N GLY A 624 -78.86 -1.57 -1.88
CA GLY A 624 -78.76 -2.06 -3.27
C GLY A 624 -77.35 -2.17 -3.89
N TYR A 625 -76.33 -1.57 -3.29
CA TYR A 625 -74.93 -1.54 -3.73
C TYR A 625 -73.96 -2.04 -2.64
N GLY A 626 -74.46 -2.41 -1.45
CA GLY A 626 -73.67 -2.96 -0.34
C GLY A 626 -74.35 -2.75 1.03
N SER A 627 -73.82 -3.38 2.09
CA SER A 627 -74.19 -3.08 3.48
C SER A 627 -73.26 -2.01 4.04
N TYR A 628 -73.81 -0.97 4.67
CA TYR A 628 -73.03 0.03 5.39
C TYR A 628 -73.41 0.05 6.88
N TYR A 629 -72.40 0.23 7.74
CA TYR A 629 -72.55 0.24 9.18
C TYR A 629 -72.97 1.62 9.68
N ILE A 630 -74.15 1.71 10.29
CA ILE A 630 -74.63 2.95 10.89
C ILE A 630 -74.15 2.98 12.34
N THR A 631 -73.14 3.82 12.58
CA THR A 631 -72.62 4.06 13.92
C THR A 631 -73.66 4.80 14.75
N CYS A 632 -74.07 4.24 15.88
CA CYS A 632 -74.94 4.92 16.83
C CYS A 632 -74.22 6.08 17.54
N GLY A 633 -74.99 6.96 18.18
CA GLY A 633 -74.45 8.10 18.94
C GLY A 633 -73.38 7.70 19.97
N LYS A 634 -73.50 6.52 20.60
CA LYS A 634 -72.50 5.99 21.53
C LYS A 634 -71.15 5.73 20.87
N CYS A 635 -71.11 5.02 19.74
CA CYS A 635 -69.87 4.69 19.04
C CYS A 635 -69.22 5.92 18.40
N ARG A 636 -70.02 6.92 17.98
CA ARG A 636 -69.51 8.20 17.50
C ARG A 636 -68.79 8.98 18.61
N ILE A 637 -69.42 9.15 19.77
CA ILE A 637 -68.83 9.83 20.94
C ILE A 637 -67.59 9.07 21.43
N GLN A 638 -67.59 7.73 21.37
CA GLN A 638 -66.44 6.91 21.71
C GLN A 638 -65.26 7.12 20.75
N LYS A 639 -65.55 7.23 19.45
CA LYS A 639 -64.53 7.56 18.45
C LYS A 639 -63.98 8.97 18.65
N GLU A 640 -64.85 9.96 18.90
CA GLU A 640 -64.45 11.33 19.22
C GLU A 640 -63.53 11.37 20.46
N ALA A 641 -63.80 10.57 21.49
CA ALA A 641 -62.93 10.45 22.66
C ALA A 641 -61.57 9.80 22.34
N CYS A 642 -61.56 8.74 21.53
CA CYS A 642 -60.32 8.06 21.08
C CYS A 642 -59.46 8.92 20.16
N ASP A 643 -60.08 9.84 19.41
CA ASP A 643 -59.39 10.72 18.45
C ASP A 643 -58.78 11.97 19.12
N ILE A 644 -59.00 12.19 20.42
CA ILE A 644 -58.33 13.25 21.19
C ILE A 644 -56.82 12.97 21.24
N LYS A 645 -56.03 13.84 20.59
CA LYS A 645 -54.57 13.79 20.59
C LYS A 645 -53.99 15.08 21.12
N VAL A 646 -53.00 14.95 22.00
CA VAL A 646 -52.22 16.08 22.53
C VAL A 646 -50.77 15.81 22.20
N ASN A 647 -50.11 16.73 21.48
CA ASN A 647 -48.69 16.59 21.15
C ASN A 647 -47.83 16.59 22.43
N ILE A 648 -46.70 15.91 22.42
CA ILE A 648 -45.76 15.92 23.55
C ILE A 648 -45.11 17.31 23.63
N PHE A 649 -45.00 17.85 24.85
CA PHE A 649 -44.16 19.03 25.09
C PHE A 649 -42.74 18.59 25.40
N GLU A 650 -41.82 19.08 24.59
CA GLU A 650 -40.38 18.89 24.77
C GLU A 650 -39.77 20.23 25.17
N CYS A 651 -39.07 20.26 26.31
CA CYS A 651 -38.40 21.47 26.77
C CYS A 651 -37.28 21.82 25.77
N PRO A 652 -37.18 23.08 25.30
CA PRO A 652 -36.19 23.47 24.28
C PRO A 652 -34.74 23.45 24.80
N ILE A 653 -34.53 23.28 26.11
CA ILE A 653 -33.22 23.25 26.73
C ILE A 653 -33.15 22.19 27.83
N PRO A 654 -31.96 21.59 28.09
CA PRO A 654 -31.80 20.63 29.17
C PRO A 654 -32.14 21.21 30.54
N SER A 655 -32.66 20.35 31.42
CA SER A 655 -32.99 20.71 32.81
C SER A 655 -31.73 20.95 33.64
N ASP A 656 -30.63 20.28 33.32
CA ASP A 656 -29.36 20.45 34.00
C ASP A 656 -28.65 21.74 33.57
N HIS A 657 -28.02 22.42 34.53
CA HIS A 657 -27.43 23.73 34.29
C HIS A 657 -26.26 23.69 33.29
N VAL A 658 -25.44 22.64 33.35
CA VAL A 658 -24.24 22.46 32.53
C VAL A 658 -24.62 22.26 31.06
N GLY A 659 -25.54 21.33 30.79
CA GLY A 659 -26.09 21.07 29.46
C GLY A 659 -26.82 22.28 28.89
N ALA A 660 -27.53 23.05 29.71
CA ALA A 660 -28.16 24.29 29.27
C ALA A 660 -27.12 25.35 28.84
N LEU A 661 -26.03 25.53 29.60
CA LEU A 661 -24.93 26.40 29.20
C LEU A 661 -24.24 25.93 27.92
N ALA A 662 -24.02 24.62 27.78
CA ALA A 662 -23.44 24.04 26.57
C ALA A 662 -24.31 24.34 25.33
N VAL A 663 -25.63 24.15 25.42
CA VAL A 663 -26.57 24.46 24.32
C VAL A 663 -26.54 25.94 23.96
N ILE A 664 -26.54 26.83 24.95
CA ILE A 664 -26.49 28.28 24.70
C ILE A 664 -25.18 28.69 24.02
N PHE A 665 -24.06 28.12 24.45
CA PHE A 665 -22.78 28.34 23.78
C PHE A 665 -22.82 27.90 22.33
N GLU A 666 -23.35 26.72 22.02
CA GLU A 666 -23.45 26.23 20.63
C GLU A 666 -24.33 27.14 19.76
N LEU A 667 -25.44 27.67 20.31
CA LEU A 667 -26.32 28.60 19.59
C LEU A 667 -25.69 29.97 19.36
N GLN A 668 -24.84 30.44 20.27
CA GLN A 668 -24.23 31.78 20.25
C GLN A 668 -22.70 31.74 20.12
N MET A 669 -22.16 30.68 19.52
CA MET A 669 -20.72 30.45 19.46
C MET A 669 -20.01 31.59 18.70
N PRO A 670 -18.93 32.17 19.24
CA PRO A 670 -18.11 33.13 18.52
C PRO A 670 -17.63 32.56 17.18
N ILE A 671 -17.73 33.36 16.11
CA ILE A 671 -17.41 32.94 14.73
C ILE A 671 -16.00 32.37 14.62
N GLU A 672 -15.03 32.95 15.32
CA GLU A 672 -13.62 32.55 15.27
C GLU A 672 -13.42 31.14 15.87
N ILE A 673 -14.14 30.82 16.95
CA ILE A 673 -14.16 29.50 17.57
C ILE A 673 -14.85 28.49 16.67
N ARG A 674 -15.98 28.86 16.07
CA ARG A 674 -16.72 28.00 15.14
C ARG A 674 -15.84 27.60 13.96
N ILE A 675 -15.19 28.57 13.33
CA ILE A 675 -14.31 28.32 12.18
C ILE A 675 -13.10 27.45 12.57
N TYR A 676 -12.49 27.70 13.72
CA TYR A 676 -11.41 26.86 14.23
C TYR A 676 -11.87 25.42 14.46
N ARG A 677 -13.07 25.24 15.03
CA ARG A 677 -13.69 23.92 15.22
C ARG A 677 -13.96 23.22 13.90
N ASP A 678 -14.50 23.95 12.91
CA ASP A 678 -14.80 23.42 11.58
C ASP A 678 -13.53 22.94 10.86
N ILE A 679 -12.43 23.71 10.91
CA ILE A 679 -11.16 23.31 10.28
C ILE A 679 -10.57 22.07 10.95
N ILE A 680 -10.60 21.97 12.29
CA ILE A 680 -10.15 20.75 12.97
C ILE A 680 -11.03 19.58 12.58
N TRP A 681 -12.35 19.75 12.59
CA TRP A 681 -13.30 18.70 12.24
C TRP A 681 -13.11 18.23 10.78
N GLN A 682 -12.97 19.16 9.83
CA GLN A 682 -12.69 18.86 8.42
C GLN A 682 -11.35 18.13 8.27
N PHE A 683 -10.31 18.57 8.99
CA PHE A 683 -9.04 17.85 9.02
C PHE A 683 -9.23 16.43 9.57
N ILE A 684 -9.88 16.24 10.71
CA ILE A 684 -10.08 14.92 11.33
C ILE A 684 -10.94 14.02 10.45
N ASN A 685 -11.97 14.53 9.78
CA ASN A 685 -12.93 13.76 8.97
C ASN A 685 -12.60 13.77 7.48
N ARG A 686 -11.44 14.30 7.08
CA ARG A 686 -10.93 14.17 5.72
C ARG A 686 -10.94 12.71 5.26
N PRO A 687 -11.08 12.43 3.95
CA PRO A 687 -10.84 11.12 3.38
C PRO A 687 -9.53 10.51 3.92
N LYS A 688 -9.67 9.46 4.73
CA LYS A 688 -8.55 8.65 5.20
C LYS A 688 -8.46 7.41 4.29
N PRO A 689 -7.28 6.82 4.09
CA PRO A 689 -7.20 5.45 3.58
C PRO A 689 -8.12 4.55 4.41
N ASN A 690 -8.74 3.52 3.81
CA ASN A 690 -9.61 2.57 4.51
C ASN A 690 -8.82 1.84 5.61
N LEU A 691 -8.80 2.39 6.82
CA LEU A 691 -7.93 2.01 7.93
C LEU A 691 -8.48 0.84 8.75
N ASN A 692 -8.98 -0.20 8.09
CA ASN A 692 -9.47 -1.38 8.81
C ASN A 692 -8.36 -2.35 9.24
N HIS A 693 -7.06 -2.12 8.91
CA HIS A 693 -6.00 -2.96 9.48
C HIS A 693 -4.58 -2.41 9.73
N ARG A 694 -4.13 -1.23 9.26
CA ARG A 694 -2.88 -0.57 9.72
C ARG A 694 -2.79 0.88 9.23
N MET A 695 -2.30 1.78 10.09
CA MET A 695 -2.10 3.22 9.82
C MET A 695 -1.13 3.57 8.67
N TYR A 696 -0.46 2.56 8.10
CA TYR A 696 0.72 2.71 7.23
C TYR A 696 0.50 2.18 5.80
N GLU A 697 -0.70 1.71 5.46
CA GLU A 697 -0.97 1.10 4.14
C GLU A 697 -0.77 2.05 2.94
N TRP A 698 -0.84 3.38 3.17
CA TRP A 698 -0.61 4.42 2.17
C TRP A 698 0.88 4.72 1.91
N LEU A 699 1.77 4.28 2.80
CA LEU A 699 3.23 4.43 2.65
C LEU A 699 3.89 3.26 1.91
N SER A 700 3.11 2.21 1.61
CA SER A 700 3.60 0.95 1.02
C SER A 700 4.69 0.21 1.83
N VAL A 701 5.17 0.78 2.95
CA VAL A 701 6.23 0.28 3.84
C VAL A 701 5.88 0.69 5.30
N PRO A 702 5.77 -0.25 6.27
CA PRO A 702 5.54 0.09 7.67
C PRO A 702 6.77 0.77 8.30
N PRO A 703 6.62 1.57 9.38
CA PRO A 703 7.77 2.13 10.09
C PRO A 703 8.75 1.04 10.49
N HIS A 704 10.01 1.22 10.11
CA HIS A 704 11.08 0.25 10.34
C HIS A 704 11.25 -0.04 11.83
N ALA A 705 11.01 -1.29 12.25
CA ALA A 705 11.23 -1.74 13.63
C ALA A 705 12.71 -1.66 14.08
N ARG A 706 13.62 -1.34 13.14
CA ARG A 706 15.07 -1.12 13.34
C ARG A 706 15.53 0.20 12.71
N HIS A 707 14.77 1.28 12.90
CA HIS A 707 15.07 2.61 12.34
C HIS A 707 16.52 3.08 12.58
N ARG A 708 17.12 2.71 13.71
CA ARG A 708 18.53 3.05 14.04
C ARG A 708 19.59 2.28 13.24
N LEU A 709 19.23 1.21 12.52
CA LEU A 709 20.17 0.40 11.73
C LEU A 709 20.02 0.65 10.22
N GLN A 710 19.08 1.50 9.82
CA GLN A 710 18.73 1.70 8.42
C GLN A 710 19.91 2.19 7.57
N TRP A 711 20.65 3.20 8.07
CA TRP A 711 21.81 3.75 7.38
C TRP A 711 22.99 2.77 7.33
N TRP A 712 23.21 2.00 8.39
CA TRP A 712 24.21 0.94 8.41
C TRP A 712 23.90 -0.19 7.43
N ASN A 713 22.63 -0.58 7.32
CA ASN A 713 22.19 -1.55 6.32
C ASN A 713 22.39 -1.00 4.92
N LEU A 714 22.07 0.28 4.66
CA LEU A 714 22.29 0.92 3.37
C LEU A 714 23.78 0.91 2.98
N LEU A 715 24.65 1.28 3.92
CA LEU A 715 26.09 1.25 3.70
C LEU A 715 26.60 -0.17 3.40
N ALA A 716 26.15 -1.17 4.17
CA ALA A 716 26.51 -2.57 3.93
C ALA A 716 25.98 -3.08 2.58
N MET A 717 24.77 -2.65 2.17
CA MET A 717 24.19 -3.01 0.87
C MET A 717 24.99 -2.42 -0.30
N LEU A 718 25.50 -1.19 -0.16
CA LEU A 718 26.37 -0.56 -1.16
C LEU A 718 27.73 -1.25 -1.27
N GLU A 719 28.25 -1.83 -0.18
CA GLU A 719 29.53 -2.56 -0.21
C GLU A 719 29.40 -3.97 -0.80
N LEU A 720 28.28 -4.63 -0.54
CA LEU A 720 28.08 -6.04 -0.92
C LEU A 720 27.47 -6.23 -2.32
N ASP A 721 27.05 -5.15 -3.00
CA ASP A 721 26.31 -5.17 -4.27
C ASP A 721 25.10 -6.13 -4.25
N SER A 722 24.52 -6.33 -3.06
CA SER A 722 23.59 -7.44 -2.79
C SER A 722 22.18 -7.25 -3.35
N LEU A 723 21.84 -6.04 -3.84
CA LEU A 723 20.52 -5.70 -4.36
C LEU A 723 20.62 -4.95 -5.70
N PRO A 724 19.76 -5.27 -6.68
CA PRO A 724 19.72 -4.57 -7.94
C PRO A 724 19.07 -3.19 -7.77
N ILE A 725 19.87 -2.16 -7.46
CA ILE A 725 19.41 -0.76 -7.31
C ILE A 725 18.70 -0.26 -8.59
N ALA A 726 19.04 -0.85 -9.75
CA ALA A 726 18.40 -0.60 -11.03
C ALA A 726 16.94 -1.12 -11.12
N GLU A 727 16.45 -1.91 -10.17
CA GLU A 727 15.04 -2.29 -10.10
C GLU A 727 14.20 -1.22 -9.37
N GLU A 728 13.10 -0.79 -9.99
CA GLU A 728 12.22 0.25 -9.46
C GLU A 728 11.67 -0.09 -8.06
N SER A 729 11.36 -1.36 -7.79
CA SER A 729 10.87 -1.82 -6.48
C SER A 729 11.89 -1.57 -5.36
N VAL A 730 13.18 -1.76 -5.66
CA VAL A 730 14.30 -1.53 -4.74
C VAL A 730 14.54 -0.03 -4.56
N ALA A 731 14.49 0.75 -5.65
CA ALA A 731 14.60 2.21 -5.59
C ALA A 731 13.50 2.84 -4.72
N ILE A 732 12.25 2.39 -4.87
CA ILE A 732 11.11 2.80 -4.03
C ILE A 732 11.40 2.52 -2.55
N LEU A 733 11.89 1.32 -2.23
CA LEU A 733 12.18 0.92 -0.85
C LEU A 733 13.27 1.79 -0.24
N ILE A 734 14.37 2.00 -0.95
CA ILE A 734 15.50 2.82 -0.46
C ILE A 734 15.02 4.26 -0.24
N ILE A 735 14.41 4.87 -1.25
CA ILE A 735 13.97 6.27 -1.19
C ILE A 735 12.92 6.47 -0.09
N HIS A 736 11.87 5.63 0.00
CA HIS A 736 10.90 5.76 1.08
C HIS A 736 11.56 5.63 2.46
N SER A 737 12.46 4.67 2.61
CA SER A 737 13.16 4.46 3.88
C SER A 737 13.96 5.71 4.27
N ILE A 738 14.82 6.22 3.38
CA ILE A 738 15.68 7.37 3.72
C ILE A 738 14.90 8.67 3.87
N LEU A 739 13.66 8.75 3.36
CA LEU A 739 12.83 9.93 3.46
C LEU A 739 11.79 9.90 4.58
N GLN A 740 11.49 8.73 5.15
CA GLN A 740 10.56 8.60 6.27
C GLN A 740 11.15 9.24 7.53
N TYR A 741 10.35 10.10 8.19
CA TYR A 741 10.81 10.86 9.35
C TYR A 741 11.19 9.98 10.54
N GLY A 742 10.42 8.92 10.85
CA GLY A 742 10.73 8.00 11.95
C GLY A 742 10.45 8.57 13.36
N PRO A 743 10.70 7.79 14.42
CA PRO A 743 10.39 8.18 15.79
C PRO A 743 11.31 9.29 16.32
N LEU A 744 10.70 10.23 17.03
CA LEU A 744 11.38 11.20 17.90
C LEU A 744 11.77 10.52 19.23
N ALA A 745 12.84 10.99 19.88
CA ALA A 745 13.51 10.28 20.98
C ALA A 745 12.60 9.86 22.16
N MET A 746 12.96 8.74 22.80
CA MET A 746 12.17 7.99 23.79
C MET A 746 11.85 8.71 25.11
N ASP A 747 12.48 9.84 25.42
CA ASP A 747 12.38 10.44 26.76
C ASP A 747 11.07 11.24 26.98
N GLY A 748 10.14 11.19 26.02
CA GLY A 748 8.84 11.87 26.11
C GLY A 748 8.90 13.41 26.17
N LYS A 749 10.12 13.96 26.23
CA LYS A 749 10.41 15.38 26.17
C LYS A 749 11.31 15.60 24.96
N PRO A 750 10.81 16.19 23.87
CA PRO A 750 11.69 16.63 22.80
C PRO A 750 12.73 17.58 23.42
N SER A 751 14.00 17.25 23.33
CA SER A 751 15.03 18.27 23.55
C SER A 751 14.72 19.39 22.54
N ASN A 752 14.47 20.61 23.02
CA ASN A 752 14.06 21.75 22.17
C ASN A 752 14.98 22.02 20.97
N ASN A 753 16.16 21.39 20.91
CA ASN A 753 17.21 21.68 19.94
C ASN A 753 17.43 20.62 18.85
N SER A 754 16.76 19.46 18.85
CA SER A 754 17.02 18.40 17.85
C SER A 754 15.78 17.97 17.08
N TRP A 755 15.58 18.60 15.92
CA TRP A 755 14.59 18.23 14.89
C TRP A 755 14.95 16.94 14.14
N CYS A 756 16.18 16.43 14.30
CA CYS A 756 16.62 15.17 13.69
C CYS A 756 16.05 13.98 14.48
N SER A 757 15.32 13.10 13.79
CA SER A 757 14.77 11.89 14.39
C SER A 757 15.84 10.84 14.67
N GLU A 758 15.49 9.82 15.46
CA GLU A 758 16.41 8.71 15.74
C GLU A 758 16.82 7.89 14.51
N ALA A 759 15.99 7.90 13.46
CA ALA A 759 16.25 7.15 12.22
C ALA A 759 17.41 7.74 11.41
N HIS A 760 17.80 8.98 11.71
CA HIS A 760 18.77 9.75 10.92
C HIS A 760 19.99 10.20 11.71
N LYS A 761 20.10 9.85 13.00
CA LYS A 761 21.20 10.31 13.88
C LYS A 761 22.58 9.95 13.33
N GLN A 762 22.73 8.83 12.63
CA GLN A 762 24.00 8.40 12.04
C GLN A 762 24.54 9.39 11.01
N LEU A 763 23.67 10.14 10.34
CA LEU A 763 24.08 11.17 9.37
C LEU A 763 24.70 12.42 10.03
N LEU A 764 24.70 12.50 11.36
CA LEU A 764 25.41 13.54 12.12
C LEU A 764 26.86 13.14 12.45
N GLU A 765 27.25 11.89 12.19
CA GLU A 765 28.58 11.36 12.50
C GLU A 765 29.53 11.53 11.29
N ASP A 766 30.61 12.31 11.46
CA ASP A 766 31.57 12.62 10.37
C ASP A 766 32.18 11.37 9.74
N ASN A 767 32.60 10.41 10.56
CA ASN A 767 33.21 9.16 10.09
C ASN A 767 32.23 8.35 9.23
N PHE A 768 30.94 8.35 9.60
CA PHE A 768 29.91 7.64 8.83
C PHE A 768 29.65 8.34 7.48
N ILE A 769 29.59 9.67 7.47
CA ILE A 769 29.44 10.46 6.24
C ILE A 769 30.61 10.21 5.29
N ASP A 770 31.85 10.21 5.80
CA ASP A 770 33.04 9.94 5.00
C ASP A 770 32.99 8.56 4.33
N GLU A 771 32.62 7.54 5.08
CA GLU A 771 32.53 6.17 4.57
C GLU A 771 31.39 6.04 3.54
N LEU A 772 30.22 6.59 3.83
CA LEU A 772 29.07 6.55 2.91
C LEU A 772 29.35 7.33 1.62
N THR A 773 29.92 8.53 1.70
CA THR A 773 30.34 9.29 0.51
C THR A 773 31.33 8.49 -0.34
N THR A 774 32.31 7.84 0.29
CA THR A 774 33.30 7.03 -0.44
C THR A 774 32.65 5.88 -1.23
N ARG A 775 31.63 5.22 -0.65
CA ARG A 775 30.94 4.10 -1.34
C ARG A 775 30.00 4.57 -2.43
N LEU A 776 29.28 5.66 -2.23
CA LEU A 776 28.46 6.27 -3.27
C LEU A 776 29.32 6.77 -4.43
N ASP A 777 30.48 7.35 -4.14
CA ASP A 777 31.40 7.86 -5.15
C ASP A 777 31.94 6.75 -6.06
N ARG A 778 32.40 5.63 -5.47
CA ARG A 778 32.79 4.43 -6.23
C ARG A 778 31.65 3.89 -7.08
N ARG A 779 30.44 3.85 -6.51
CA ARG A 779 29.27 3.33 -7.24
C ARG A 779 28.88 4.20 -8.42
N LEU A 780 29.07 5.52 -8.31
CA LEU A 780 28.91 6.44 -9.43
C LEU A 780 29.95 6.19 -10.52
N ASP A 781 31.21 5.94 -10.17
CA ASP A 781 32.27 5.60 -11.13
C ASP A 781 31.95 4.31 -11.90
N ASP A 782 31.48 3.27 -11.20
CA ASP A 782 31.11 1.99 -11.82
C ASP A 782 29.98 2.13 -12.84
N CYS A 783 29.03 3.04 -12.59
CA CYS A 783 27.89 3.24 -13.48
C CYS A 783 28.12 4.33 -14.53
N GLU A 784 29.17 5.15 -14.45
CA GLU A 784 29.35 6.35 -15.30
C GLU A 784 29.27 6.04 -16.81
N LEU A 785 29.77 4.89 -17.25
CA LEU A 785 29.74 4.46 -18.64
C LEU A 785 28.47 3.67 -19.03
N ASN A 786 27.63 3.34 -18.06
CA ASN A 786 26.43 2.54 -18.24
C ASN A 786 25.16 3.37 -17.98
N TRP A 787 24.77 4.13 -19.01
CA TRP A 787 23.57 4.96 -19.04
C TRP A 787 22.25 4.16 -18.88
N GLN A 788 22.29 2.82 -18.86
CA GLN A 788 21.10 2.01 -18.60
C GLN A 788 20.68 1.98 -17.12
N ASN A 789 21.44 2.61 -16.23
CA ASN A 789 21.24 2.63 -14.78
C ASN A 789 20.64 3.96 -14.28
N GLU A 790 19.65 4.52 -14.97
CA GLU A 790 19.02 5.81 -14.59
C GLU A 790 18.47 5.82 -13.15
N LEU A 791 17.95 4.69 -12.68
CA LEU A 791 17.43 4.55 -11.32
C LEU A 791 18.55 4.54 -10.26
N VAL A 792 19.75 4.05 -10.60
CA VAL A 792 20.90 4.10 -9.70
C VAL A 792 21.33 5.54 -9.47
N LEU A 793 21.41 6.34 -10.54
CA LEU A 793 21.71 7.76 -10.44
C LEU A 793 20.68 8.51 -9.59
N LEU A 794 19.39 8.21 -9.77
CA LEU A 794 18.30 8.80 -8.98
C LEU A 794 18.43 8.44 -7.49
N VAL A 795 18.62 7.15 -7.17
CA VAL A 795 18.75 6.68 -5.79
C VAL A 795 19.97 7.30 -5.11
N ILE A 796 21.14 7.30 -5.76
CA ILE A 796 22.36 7.91 -5.23
C ILE A 796 22.14 9.42 -5.02
N THR A 797 21.50 10.11 -5.97
CA THR A 797 21.16 11.53 -5.80
C THR A 797 20.30 11.73 -4.55
N MET A 798 19.25 10.93 -4.37
CA MET A 798 18.37 11.05 -3.21
C MET A 798 19.07 10.76 -1.87
N ILE A 799 19.99 9.78 -1.85
CA ILE A 799 20.82 9.51 -0.67
C ILE A 799 21.72 10.71 -0.38
N THR A 800 22.41 11.23 -1.39
CA THR A 800 23.30 12.40 -1.27
C THR A 800 22.56 13.64 -0.79
N MET A 801 21.37 13.90 -1.32
CA MET A 801 20.55 15.05 -0.88
C MET A 801 20.03 14.87 0.54
N ARG A 802 19.70 13.64 0.95
CA ARG A 802 19.35 13.34 2.34
C ARG A 802 20.54 13.53 3.28
N MET A 803 21.74 13.10 2.88
CA MET A 803 22.98 13.39 3.62
C MET A 803 23.16 14.90 3.78
N LEU A 804 23.05 15.68 2.70
CA LEU A 804 23.21 17.13 2.72
C LEU A 804 22.12 17.84 3.54
N THR A 805 20.94 17.24 3.69
CA THR A 805 19.84 17.76 4.51
C THR A 805 20.17 17.69 6.01
N ILE A 806 20.91 16.67 6.45
CA ILE A 806 21.13 16.35 7.87
C ILE A 806 22.56 16.60 8.33
N CYS A 807 23.56 16.37 7.46
CA CYS A 807 24.96 16.42 7.84
C CYS A 807 25.35 17.76 8.46
N ASN A 808 26.29 17.69 9.39
CA ASN A 808 26.94 18.85 9.97
C ASN A 808 27.73 19.63 8.89
N SER A 809 28.17 20.83 9.25
CA SER A 809 28.88 21.72 8.33
C SER A 809 30.31 21.25 8.01
N THR A 810 30.94 20.40 8.83
CA THR A 810 32.35 19.99 8.67
C THR A 810 32.58 19.09 7.46
N ARG A 811 31.60 18.27 7.08
CA ARG A 811 31.65 17.39 5.88
C ARG A 811 30.78 17.84 4.72
N GLU A 812 30.11 18.99 4.86
CA GLU A 812 29.19 19.54 3.87
C GLU A 812 29.82 19.65 2.47
N GLY A 813 31.05 20.14 2.37
CA GLY A 813 31.76 20.27 1.09
C GLY A 813 31.94 18.94 0.33
N LYS A 814 32.18 17.83 1.04
CA LYS A 814 32.30 16.51 0.39
C LYS A 814 30.97 16.03 -0.19
N VAL A 815 29.87 16.22 0.54
CA VAL A 815 28.53 15.84 0.08
C VAL A 815 28.08 16.72 -1.08
N VAL A 816 28.41 18.02 -1.05
CA VAL A 816 28.17 18.93 -2.18
C VAL A 816 28.92 18.48 -3.44
N ASN A 817 30.19 18.09 -3.32
CA ASN A 817 30.97 17.58 -4.45
C ASN A 817 30.34 16.31 -5.04
N LEU A 818 29.83 15.41 -4.20
CA LEU A 818 29.11 14.22 -4.64
C LEU A 818 27.82 14.57 -5.40
N ALA A 819 27.06 15.57 -4.93
CA ALA A 819 25.86 16.04 -5.62
C ALA A 819 26.18 16.66 -6.99
N ILE A 820 27.28 17.42 -7.08
CA ILE A 820 27.79 17.96 -8.35
C ILE A 820 28.23 16.83 -9.29
N LYS A 821 28.87 15.77 -8.76
CA LYS A 821 29.25 14.59 -9.56
C LYS A 821 28.02 13.88 -10.14
N CYS A 822 26.97 13.65 -9.35
CA CYS A 822 25.69 13.12 -9.86
C CYS A 822 25.16 13.95 -11.03
N ARG A 823 25.14 15.27 -10.88
CA ARG A 823 24.68 16.21 -11.92
C ARG A 823 25.50 16.09 -13.21
N ARG A 824 26.83 16.07 -13.09
CA ARG A 824 27.74 15.94 -14.24
C ARG A 824 27.55 14.63 -14.99
N ILE A 825 27.40 13.51 -14.28
CA ILE A 825 27.13 12.20 -14.90
C ILE A 825 25.78 12.24 -15.63
N GLY A 826 24.74 12.77 -14.98
CA GLY A 826 23.42 12.90 -15.60
C GLY A 826 23.44 13.78 -16.85
N GLU A 827 24.18 14.89 -16.85
CA GLU A 827 24.35 15.73 -18.04
C GLU A 827 25.05 15.02 -19.20
N LYS A 828 26.13 14.27 -18.91
CA LYS A 828 26.80 13.44 -19.92
C LYS A 828 25.84 12.41 -20.53
N TRP A 829 25.01 11.76 -19.70
CA TRP A 829 24.03 10.78 -20.19
C TRP A 829 22.90 11.45 -20.98
N ILE A 830 22.48 12.65 -20.60
CA ILE A 830 21.52 13.44 -21.38
C ILE A 830 22.06 13.67 -22.79
N ASP A 831 23.31 14.10 -22.91
CA ASP A 831 23.92 14.37 -24.23
C ASP A 831 24.05 13.07 -25.05
N LEU A 832 24.59 12.01 -24.45
CA LEU A 832 24.81 10.72 -25.14
C LEU A 832 23.51 10.06 -25.60
N ILE A 833 22.48 10.03 -24.76
CA ILE A 833 21.17 9.46 -25.14
C ILE A 833 20.49 10.34 -26.17
N SER A 834 20.58 11.67 -26.06
CA SER A 834 20.00 12.59 -27.05
C SER A 834 20.66 12.45 -28.43
N GLU A 835 21.98 12.27 -28.48
CA GLU A 835 22.69 11.95 -29.73
C GLU A 835 22.26 10.58 -30.27
N THR A 836 22.13 9.58 -29.41
CA THR A 836 21.67 8.24 -29.81
C THR A 836 20.29 8.31 -30.45
N ILE A 837 19.33 9.03 -29.86
CA ILE A 837 17.99 9.23 -30.43
C ILE A 837 18.07 9.89 -31.82
N LYS A 838 18.94 10.90 -31.99
CA LYS A 838 19.12 11.62 -33.28
C LYS A 838 19.70 10.76 -34.39
N PHE A 839 20.66 9.90 -34.07
CA PHE A 839 21.35 9.05 -35.06
C PHE A 839 20.67 7.69 -35.28
N THR A 840 19.66 7.35 -34.50
CA THR A 840 18.93 6.08 -34.63
C THR A 840 17.94 6.13 -35.80
N PHE A 841 18.25 5.41 -36.89
CA PHE A 841 17.33 5.17 -38.01
C PHE A 841 16.36 3.99 -37.76
N SER A 842 16.26 3.50 -36.51
CA SER A 842 15.47 2.32 -36.14
C SER A 842 13.96 2.60 -36.26
N PRO A 843 13.18 1.73 -36.91
CA PRO A 843 11.72 1.84 -36.97
C PRO A 843 11.02 1.43 -35.65
N ASP A 844 11.74 1.01 -34.60
CA ASP A 844 11.12 0.63 -33.32
C ASP A 844 10.81 1.86 -32.44
N PHE A 845 9.60 2.38 -32.60
CA PHE A 845 9.07 3.49 -31.80
C PHE A 845 9.11 3.25 -30.28
N ASN A 846 9.03 2.00 -29.82
CA ASN A 846 9.03 1.72 -28.38
C ASN A 846 10.42 1.90 -27.77
N GLU A 847 11.49 1.60 -28.52
CA GLU A 847 12.87 1.78 -28.05
C GLU A 847 13.19 3.25 -27.83
N VAL A 848 12.81 4.12 -28.78
CA VAL A 848 12.98 5.58 -28.66
C VAL A 848 12.16 6.13 -27.49
N GLU A 849 10.92 5.67 -27.31
CA GLU A 849 10.08 6.09 -26.18
C GLU A 849 10.68 5.69 -24.83
N ASN A 850 11.27 4.49 -24.72
CA ASN A 850 11.99 4.05 -23.53
C ASN A 850 13.22 4.94 -23.26
N LEU A 851 14.00 5.31 -24.27
CA LEU A 851 15.13 6.24 -24.12
C LEU A 851 14.67 7.63 -23.65
N ARG A 852 13.53 8.13 -24.15
CA ARG A 852 12.94 9.40 -23.67
C ARG A 852 12.51 9.32 -22.20
N LEU A 853 11.94 8.20 -21.75
CA LEU A 853 11.62 7.98 -20.32
C LEU A 853 12.87 7.97 -19.44
N LYS A 854 14.00 7.46 -19.95
CA LYS A 854 15.29 7.54 -19.26
C LYS A 854 15.78 8.98 -19.14
N LEU A 855 15.70 9.77 -20.21
CA LEU A 855 16.02 11.21 -20.18
C LEU A 855 15.18 11.96 -19.13
N VAL A 856 13.90 11.62 -18.99
CA VAL A 856 13.03 12.18 -17.93
C VAL A 856 13.58 11.84 -16.54
N THR A 857 13.91 10.58 -16.28
CA THR A 857 14.43 10.11 -14.98
C THR A 857 15.78 10.72 -14.63
N ILE A 858 16.68 10.85 -15.61
CA ILE A 858 17.99 11.48 -15.46
C ILE A 858 17.84 12.97 -15.21
N GLY A 859 16.99 13.67 -15.98
CA GLY A 859 16.72 15.09 -15.79
C GLY A 859 16.12 15.40 -14.40
N ILE A 860 15.19 14.56 -13.93
CA ILE A 860 14.67 14.63 -12.54
C ILE A 860 15.82 14.51 -11.55
N SER A 861 16.70 13.50 -11.71
CA SER A 861 17.86 13.32 -10.83
C SER A 861 18.72 14.58 -10.78
N CYS A 862 19.05 15.17 -11.93
CA CYS A 862 19.81 16.42 -12.00
C CYS A 862 19.10 17.59 -11.30
N ILE A 863 17.79 17.78 -11.49
CA ILE A 863 17.02 18.84 -10.82
C ILE A 863 17.02 18.62 -9.30
N LEU A 864 16.87 17.38 -8.84
CA LEU A 864 16.84 17.05 -7.42
C LEU A 864 18.18 17.31 -6.72
N THR A 865 19.30 17.42 -7.44
CA THR A 865 20.57 17.90 -6.85
C THR A 865 20.49 19.32 -6.27
N PHE A 866 19.43 20.08 -6.60
CA PHE A 866 19.16 21.41 -6.05
C PHE A 866 18.13 21.40 -4.91
N SER A 867 17.64 20.23 -4.47
CA SER A 867 16.61 20.08 -3.42
C SER A 867 17.14 20.33 -2.00
N THR A 868 17.73 21.50 -1.77
CA THR A 868 18.28 21.90 -0.46
C THR A 868 17.57 23.13 0.10
N HIS A 869 17.85 23.40 1.38
CA HIS A 869 17.40 24.60 2.08
C HIS A 869 18.02 25.88 1.47
N SER A 870 17.33 27.01 1.59
CA SER A 870 17.80 28.33 1.12
C SER A 870 19.24 28.66 1.55
N ASP A 871 19.61 28.39 2.80
CA ASP A 871 20.94 28.67 3.32
C ASP A 871 22.06 27.87 2.64
N ARG A 872 21.77 26.66 2.14
CA ARG A 872 22.76 25.76 1.51
C ARG A 872 22.70 25.77 -0.02
N ILE A 873 21.63 26.29 -0.60
CA ILE A 873 21.45 26.31 -2.06
C ILE A 873 22.55 27.07 -2.78
N HIS A 874 23.14 28.08 -2.14
CA HIS A 874 24.22 28.88 -2.69
C HIS A 874 25.45 28.03 -3.03
N CYS A 875 25.71 26.94 -2.30
CA CYS A 875 26.81 26.02 -2.61
C CYS A 875 26.57 25.22 -3.91
N LEU A 876 25.31 24.99 -4.27
CA LEU A 876 24.90 24.22 -5.44
C LEU A 876 24.48 25.09 -6.63
N LEU A 877 24.28 26.40 -6.39
CA LEU A 877 23.78 27.41 -7.31
C LEU A 877 24.54 28.74 -7.12
N SER A 878 25.86 28.68 -7.30
CA SER A 878 26.81 29.80 -7.17
C SER A 878 27.29 30.40 -8.50
N SER A 879 27.16 29.68 -9.61
CA SER A 879 27.78 30.02 -10.89
C SER A 879 26.79 29.99 -12.06
N SER A 880 27.16 30.64 -13.16
CA SER A 880 26.41 30.58 -14.42
C SER A 880 26.25 29.15 -14.92
N GLU A 881 27.29 28.32 -14.77
CA GLU A 881 27.29 26.90 -15.13
C GLU A 881 26.17 26.15 -14.42
N HIS A 882 26.01 26.35 -13.10
CA HIS A 882 24.94 25.68 -12.33
C HIS A 882 23.54 26.10 -12.76
N VAL A 883 23.33 27.37 -13.15
CA VAL A 883 22.04 27.84 -13.68
C VAL A 883 21.76 27.20 -15.04
N ILE A 884 22.77 27.14 -15.92
CA ILE A 884 22.66 26.50 -17.23
C ILE A 884 22.35 25.00 -17.07
N SER A 885 23.02 24.32 -16.15
CA SER A 885 22.74 22.92 -15.78
C SER A 885 21.29 22.70 -15.34
N LEU A 886 20.77 23.58 -14.48
CA LEU A 886 19.38 23.51 -14.01
C LEU A 886 18.39 23.68 -15.18
N LEU A 887 18.63 24.67 -16.05
CA LEU A 887 17.81 24.93 -17.22
C LEU A 887 17.86 23.75 -18.21
N LYS A 888 19.05 23.21 -18.48
CA LYS A 888 19.23 22.03 -19.32
C LYS A 888 18.43 20.84 -18.79
N ALA A 889 18.56 20.52 -17.50
CA ALA A 889 17.81 19.43 -16.89
C ALA A 889 16.28 19.67 -16.93
N ALA A 890 15.82 20.88 -16.60
CA ALA A 890 14.40 21.24 -16.64
C ALA A 890 13.81 21.13 -18.06
N THR A 891 14.51 21.66 -19.07
CA THR A 891 14.08 21.63 -20.47
C THR A 891 14.14 20.22 -21.04
N THR A 892 15.20 19.46 -20.77
CA THR A 892 15.28 18.04 -21.18
C THR A 892 14.14 17.22 -20.58
N THR A 893 13.80 17.41 -19.31
CA THR A 893 12.66 16.74 -18.68
C THR A 893 11.35 17.17 -19.35
N HIS A 894 11.12 18.46 -19.55
CA HIS A 894 9.90 18.99 -20.16
C HIS A 894 9.66 18.45 -21.58
N ASP A 895 10.66 18.59 -22.46
CA ASP A 895 10.53 18.23 -23.86
C ASP A 895 10.26 16.74 -24.01
N ASN A 896 10.97 15.89 -23.26
CA ASN A 896 10.77 14.44 -23.33
C ASN A 896 9.46 13.95 -22.69
N ILE A 897 8.81 14.74 -21.83
CA ILE A 897 7.45 14.47 -21.36
C ILE A 897 6.42 14.80 -22.45
N ILE A 898 6.57 15.94 -23.13
CA ILE A 898 5.65 16.36 -24.21
C ILE A 898 5.70 15.36 -25.37
N LEU A 899 6.91 14.94 -25.74
CA LEU A 899 7.13 14.04 -26.86
C LEU A 899 6.68 12.61 -26.56
N ASN A 900 6.54 12.26 -25.28
CA ASN A 900 5.98 10.98 -24.90
C ASN A 900 4.44 11.03 -24.95
N LYS A 901 3.89 10.72 -26.13
CA LYS A 901 2.45 10.67 -26.41
C LYS A 901 1.70 9.62 -25.55
N THR A 902 2.41 8.67 -24.93
CA THR A 902 1.89 7.58 -24.10
C THR A 902 2.31 7.77 -22.64
N GLN A 903 1.84 8.84 -22.02
CA GLN A 903 1.99 9.13 -20.58
C GLN A 903 1.55 7.97 -19.65
N SER A 904 0.83 6.97 -20.18
CA SER A 904 0.47 5.72 -19.51
C SER A 904 1.66 4.85 -19.10
N ASN A 905 2.82 5.00 -19.75
CA ASN A 905 4.02 4.20 -19.49
C ASN A 905 4.86 4.72 -18.30
N ILE A 906 4.60 5.95 -17.83
CA ILE A 906 5.30 6.51 -16.66
C ILE A 906 4.78 5.85 -15.38
N SER A 907 5.67 5.21 -14.64
CA SER A 907 5.35 4.58 -13.36
C SER A 907 4.85 5.60 -12.32
N THR A 908 4.13 5.10 -11.31
CA THR A 908 3.67 5.97 -10.21
C THR A 908 4.87 6.55 -9.43
N PHE A 909 5.96 5.78 -9.32
CA PHE A 909 7.17 6.23 -8.65
C PHE A 909 7.84 7.40 -9.38
N VAL A 910 8.10 7.28 -10.69
CA VAL A 910 8.71 8.37 -11.47
C VAL A 910 7.82 9.61 -11.45
N ARG A 911 6.49 9.44 -11.54
CA ARG A 911 5.54 10.57 -11.43
C ARG A 911 5.62 11.29 -10.08
N ASN A 912 5.81 10.58 -8.99
CA ASN A 912 6.01 11.19 -7.66
C ASN A 912 7.34 11.97 -7.63
N MET A 913 8.40 11.43 -8.22
CA MET A 913 9.70 12.11 -8.32
C MET A 913 9.64 13.35 -9.22
N MET A 914 8.85 13.34 -10.30
CA MET A 914 8.58 14.52 -11.13
C MET A 914 7.92 15.65 -10.35
N ARG A 915 6.95 15.35 -9.49
CA ARG A 915 6.32 16.37 -8.63
C ARG A 915 7.30 16.94 -7.62
N PHE A 916 8.22 16.10 -7.13
CA PHE A 916 9.28 16.56 -6.25
C PHE A 916 10.28 17.46 -6.97
N SER A 917 10.62 17.18 -8.23
CA SER A 917 11.46 18.07 -9.05
C SER A 917 10.74 19.38 -9.43
N GLU A 918 9.45 19.34 -9.76
CA GLU A 918 8.64 20.55 -10.01
C GLU A 918 8.61 21.46 -8.77
N ARG A 919 8.40 20.89 -7.57
CA ARG A 919 8.52 21.65 -6.31
C ARG A 919 9.92 22.25 -6.15
N THR A 920 10.95 21.47 -6.43
CA THR A 920 12.35 21.93 -6.32
C THR A 920 12.58 23.16 -7.21
N LEU A 921 12.09 23.14 -8.45
CA LEU A 921 12.18 24.27 -9.38
C LEU A 921 11.46 25.52 -8.83
N VAL A 922 10.25 25.35 -8.28
CA VAL A 922 9.52 26.47 -7.65
C VAL A 922 10.27 27.04 -6.45
N MET A 923 10.86 26.19 -5.61
CA MET A 923 11.61 26.61 -4.42
C MET A 923 12.90 27.38 -4.76
N VAL A 924 13.62 26.97 -5.79
CA VAL A 924 14.90 27.62 -6.19
C VAL A 924 14.68 28.85 -7.06
N GLN A 925 13.50 29.01 -7.66
CA GLN A 925 13.21 30.10 -8.60
C GLN A 925 13.53 31.51 -8.06
N PRO A 926 13.21 31.88 -6.80
CA PRO A 926 13.57 33.20 -6.28
C PRO A 926 15.09 33.45 -6.25
N ILE A 927 15.88 32.42 -5.98
CA ILE A 927 17.35 32.50 -5.99
C ILE A 927 17.86 32.62 -7.42
N VAL A 928 17.31 31.82 -8.36
CA VAL A 928 17.64 31.88 -9.78
C VAL A 928 17.32 33.26 -10.36
N ALA A 929 16.14 33.82 -10.08
CA ALA A 929 15.73 35.13 -10.55
C ALA A 929 16.68 36.23 -10.07
N LYS A 930 17.04 36.21 -8.78
CA LYS A 930 18.01 37.15 -8.20
C LYS A 930 19.40 37.01 -8.84
N PHE A 931 19.85 35.78 -9.09
CA PHE A 931 21.13 35.51 -9.76
C PHE A 931 21.14 36.01 -11.21
N LEU A 932 20.10 35.70 -11.98
CA LEU A 932 19.93 36.14 -13.36
C LEU A 932 19.95 37.67 -13.45
N GLN A 933 19.21 38.36 -12.58
CA GLN A 933 19.21 39.81 -12.53
C GLN A 933 20.61 40.38 -12.20
N LYS A 934 21.29 39.81 -11.20
CA LYS A 934 22.65 40.22 -10.80
C LYS A 934 23.68 40.03 -11.92
N THR A 935 23.51 38.99 -12.75
CA THR A 935 24.43 38.63 -13.84
C THR A 935 24.02 39.18 -15.19
N SER A 936 23.07 40.13 -15.22
CA SER A 936 22.52 40.69 -16.47
C SER A 936 22.07 39.60 -17.45
N PHE A 937 21.49 38.52 -16.92
CA PHE A 937 20.92 37.40 -17.67
C PHE A 937 21.91 36.63 -18.56
N LYS A 938 23.22 36.76 -18.35
CA LYS A 938 24.25 36.11 -19.17
C LYS A 938 24.03 34.59 -19.31
N SER A 939 23.62 33.92 -18.23
CA SER A 939 23.35 32.48 -18.24
C SER A 939 22.23 32.08 -19.19
N LEU A 940 21.25 32.96 -19.49
CA LEU A 940 20.20 32.68 -20.47
C LEU A 940 20.74 32.73 -21.91
N ASN A 941 21.65 33.65 -22.20
CA ASN A 941 22.37 33.69 -23.49
C ASN A 941 23.21 32.44 -23.69
N ASP A 942 24.02 32.08 -22.68
CA ASP A 942 24.88 30.90 -22.72
C ASP A 942 24.04 29.62 -22.89
N PHE A 943 22.94 29.48 -22.14
CA PHE A 943 22.03 28.34 -22.24
C PHE A 943 21.37 28.27 -23.63
N ALA A 944 20.84 29.37 -24.16
CA ALA A 944 20.22 29.38 -25.47
C ALA A 944 21.22 29.11 -26.61
N ALA A 945 22.47 29.55 -26.49
CA ALA A 945 23.54 29.20 -27.42
C ALA A 945 23.90 27.71 -27.40
N ILE A 946 23.84 27.08 -26.23
CA ILE A 946 24.05 25.64 -26.08
C ILE A 946 22.84 24.87 -26.62
N TYR A 947 21.62 25.25 -26.24
CA TYR A 947 20.43 24.44 -26.47
C TYR A 947 19.87 24.57 -27.90
N TRP A 948 19.88 25.78 -28.49
CA TRP A 948 19.33 26.00 -29.82
C TRP A 948 20.39 25.82 -30.92
N ALA A 949 20.26 24.74 -31.70
CA ALA A 949 21.25 24.34 -32.71
C ALA A 949 21.60 25.43 -33.73
N VAL A 950 20.65 26.31 -34.09
CA VAL A 950 20.83 27.42 -35.04
C VAL A 950 21.81 28.48 -34.51
N ILE A 951 21.84 28.71 -33.19
CA ILE A 951 22.79 29.64 -32.57
C ILE A 951 24.12 28.94 -32.30
N ARG A 952 24.10 27.64 -31.97
CA ARG A 952 25.31 26.84 -31.74
C ARG A 952 26.30 26.93 -32.92
N SER A 953 25.79 27.04 -34.16
CA SER A 953 26.61 27.23 -35.37
C SER A 953 27.12 28.67 -35.60
N LYS A 954 26.46 29.69 -35.03
CA LYS A 954 26.85 31.11 -35.10
C LYS A 954 27.80 31.54 -33.96
N GLY A 955 27.95 30.72 -32.92
CA GLY A 955 29.00 30.82 -31.90
C GLY A 955 28.78 31.83 -30.76
N THR A 956 27.90 32.84 -30.91
CA THR A 956 27.56 33.76 -29.79
C THR A 956 26.11 34.23 -29.86
N MET A 957 25.46 34.34 -28.68
CA MET A 957 24.14 34.94 -28.51
C MET A 957 24.26 36.17 -27.60
N ASN A 958 23.79 37.33 -28.08
CA ASN A 958 23.77 38.58 -27.31
C ASN A 958 22.34 39.10 -27.15
N GLY A 959 21.47 38.24 -26.62
CA GLY A 959 20.09 38.57 -26.33
C GLY A 959 19.95 39.53 -25.14
N GLN A 960 19.08 40.54 -25.27
CA GLN A 960 18.65 41.39 -24.16
C GLN A 960 17.42 40.78 -23.49
N TRP A 961 17.63 40.07 -22.39
CA TRP A 961 16.58 39.39 -21.65
C TRP A 961 15.86 40.33 -20.69
N GLN A 962 14.55 40.13 -20.57
CA GLN A 962 13.68 40.81 -19.61
C GLN A 962 12.76 39.81 -18.93
N LYS A 963 12.42 40.07 -17.67
CA LYS A 963 11.42 39.30 -16.93
C LYS A 963 10.02 39.67 -17.44
N ARG A 964 9.18 38.67 -17.73
CA ARG A 964 7.84 38.91 -18.32
C ARG A 964 6.88 39.62 -17.36
N THR A 965 6.82 39.17 -16.11
CA THR A 965 5.97 39.77 -15.07
C THR A 965 6.74 39.99 -13.78
N GLU A 966 6.19 40.79 -12.87
CA GLU A 966 6.74 40.96 -11.52
C GLU A 966 6.63 39.69 -10.67
N ASP A 967 5.74 38.75 -11.02
CA ASP A 967 5.62 37.49 -10.30
C ASP A 967 6.80 36.57 -10.66
N VAL A 968 7.72 36.44 -9.71
CA VAL A 968 8.92 35.58 -9.83
C VAL A 968 8.56 34.14 -10.20
N TYR A 969 7.38 33.66 -9.77
CA TYR A 969 6.89 32.30 -9.99
C TYR A 969 6.20 32.10 -11.36
N ASP A 970 6.09 33.12 -12.21
CA ASP A 970 5.69 32.91 -13.61
C ASP A 970 6.74 32.12 -14.41
N GLY A 971 8.00 32.12 -13.94
CA GLY A 971 9.14 31.47 -14.59
C GLY A 971 9.61 32.10 -15.91
N TRP A 972 8.87 33.02 -16.52
CA TRP A 972 9.09 33.49 -17.89
C TRP A 972 10.14 34.61 -18.01
N TYR A 973 11.01 34.46 -19.01
CA TYR A 973 11.97 35.47 -19.46
C TYR A 973 11.91 35.54 -20.98
N ASP A 974 11.94 36.76 -21.52
CA ASP A 974 11.76 37.04 -22.93
C ASP A 974 12.94 37.85 -23.48
N CYS A 975 13.31 37.60 -24.72
CA CYS A 975 14.38 38.29 -25.41
C CYS A 975 14.07 38.38 -26.91
N ARG A 976 14.56 39.45 -27.56
CA ARG A 976 14.61 39.54 -29.01
C ARG A 976 16.04 39.33 -29.50
N TYR A 977 16.24 38.40 -30.41
CA TYR A 977 17.53 38.13 -31.06
C TYR A 977 17.35 38.18 -32.57
N GLU A 978 18.06 39.10 -33.24
CA GLU A 978 17.82 39.45 -34.65
C GLU A 978 16.32 39.74 -34.88
N SER A 979 15.65 38.98 -35.77
CA SER A 979 14.21 39.09 -36.05
C SER A 979 13.32 38.15 -35.22
N ARG A 980 13.91 37.30 -34.37
CA ARG A 980 13.22 36.22 -33.66
C ARG A 980 12.92 36.61 -32.21
N TYR A 981 11.76 36.20 -31.72
CA TYR A 981 11.35 36.34 -30.32
C TYR A 981 11.62 35.04 -29.57
N ILE A 982 12.33 35.11 -28.44
CA ILE A 982 12.75 33.94 -27.67
C ILE A 982 12.18 34.03 -26.27
N SER A 983 11.56 32.95 -25.79
CA SER A 983 10.99 32.86 -24.45
C SER A 983 11.48 31.63 -23.73
N ILE A 984 11.93 31.79 -22.47
CA ILE A 984 12.37 30.68 -21.61
C ILE A 984 11.55 30.70 -20.32
N ASN A 985 11.02 29.53 -19.92
CA ASN A 985 10.40 29.34 -18.62
C ASN A 985 11.30 28.49 -17.73
N CYS A 986 11.92 29.10 -16.71
CA CYS A 986 12.87 28.41 -15.84
C CYS A 986 12.23 27.39 -14.88
N ILE A 987 10.91 27.46 -14.65
CA ILE A 987 10.18 26.53 -13.76
C ILE A 987 9.61 25.36 -14.55
N ARG A 988 9.02 25.64 -15.72
CA ARG A 988 8.43 24.62 -16.60
C ARG A 988 9.45 23.91 -17.46
N GLY A 989 10.63 24.50 -17.64
CA GLY A 989 11.64 24.02 -18.59
C GLY A 989 11.31 24.38 -20.04
N THR A 990 10.28 25.18 -20.33
CA THR A 990 9.87 25.46 -21.72
C THR A 990 10.83 26.43 -22.41
N PHE A 991 11.25 26.11 -23.64
CA PHE A 991 12.01 27.00 -24.53
C PHE A 991 11.23 27.24 -25.84
N LEU A 992 10.92 28.49 -26.16
CA LEU A 992 10.15 28.86 -27.34
C LEU A 992 10.91 29.85 -28.23
N VAL A 993 10.75 29.70 -29.55
CA VAL A 993 11.14 30.66 -30.58
C VAL A 993 9.91 31.02 -31.39
N ASP A 994 9.57 32.30 -31.45
CA ASP A 994 8.34 32.84 -32.05
C ASP A 994 7.06 32.14 -31.55
N GLY A 995 7.07 31.75 -30.27
CA GLY A 995 5.96 31.04 -29.62
C GLY A 995 5.89 29.53 -29.91
N MET A 996 6.84 28.98 -30.67
CA MET A 996 6.91 27.55 -31.02
C MET A 996 8.04 26.84 -30.26
N THR A 997 7.82 25.59 -29.88
CA THR A 997 8.87 24.73 -29.30
C THR A 997 9.98 24.47 -30.31
N ILE A 998 11.23 24.46 -29.84
CA ILE A 998 12.38 24.12 -30.69
C ILE A 998 12.62 22.62 -30.72
N GLY A 999 13.16 22.12 -31.82
CA GLY A 999 13.58 20.72 -31.93
C GLY A 999 12.51 19.76 -32.41
N PHE A 1000 11.24 20.15 -32.53
CA PHE A 1000 10.16 19.23 -32.97
C PHE A 1000 9.04 19.98 -33.69
N LEU A 1001 8.32 19.29 -34.58
CA LEU A 1001 7.16 19.87 -35.27
C LEU A 1001 6.04 20.27 -34.29
N PRO A 1002 5.42 21.45 -34.46
CA PRO A 1002 4.27 21.90 -33.67
C PRO A 1002 3.11 20.89 -33.58
N GLU A 1003 2.38 20.90 -32.46
CA GLU A 1003 1.22 20.01 -32.25
C GLU A 1003 0.17 20.14 -33.35
N ASN A 1004 -0.14 21.36 -33.81
CA ASN A 1004 -1.11 21.57 -34.88
C ASN A 1004 -0.75 20.87 -36.21
N ILE A 1005 0.53 20.58 -36.44
CA ILE A 1005 1.00 19.77 -37.57
C ILE A 1005 0.95 18.30 -37.19
N THR A 1006 1.48 17.92 -36.02
CA THR A 1006 1.62 16.50 -35.62
C THR A 1006 0.32 15.82 -35.21
N THR A 1007 -0.74 16.59 -34.92
CA THR A 1007 -2.11 16.09 -34.66
C THR A 1007 -3.01 16.15 -35.89
N ASN A 1008 -2.52 16.65 -37.03
CA ASN A 1008 -3.29 16.70 -38.28
C ASN A 1008 -3.53 15.28 -38.82
N GLU A 1009 -4.75 14.95 -39.24
CA GLU A 1009 -5.11 13.62 -39.75
C GLU A 1009 -4.21 13.15 -40.90
N LEU A 1010 -3.80 14.06 -41.79
CA LEU A 1010 -2.89 13.73 -42.89
C LEU A 1010 -1.49 13.39 -42.38
N PHE A 1011 -1.00 14.14 -41.40
CA PHE A 1011 0.30 13.87 -40.79
C PHE A 1011 0.29 12.52 -40.07
N VAL A 1012 -0.74 12.26 -39.24
CA VAL A 1012 -0.90 10.98 -38.53
C VAL A 1012 -1.08 9.82 -39.51
N ARG A 1013 -1.79 10.02 -40.63
CA ARG A 1013 -1.97 8.98 -41.65
C ARG A 1013 -0.68 8.64 -42.41
N VAL A 1014 0.17 9.64 -42.70
CA VAL A 1014 1.38 9.47 -43.51
C VAL A 1014 2.59 9.07 -42.68
N PHE A 1015 2.73 9.63 -41.48
CA PHE A 1015 3.91 9.47 -40.62
C PHE A 1015 3.60 8.74 -39.32
N GLU A 1016 2.36 8.26 -39.12
CA GLU A 1016 1.92 7.54 -37.93
C GLU A 1016 2.27 8.27 -36.61
N LYS A 1017 3.13 7.67 -35.79
CA LYS A 1017 3.61 8.20 -34.52
C LYS A 1017 5.00 8.85 -34.63
N HIS A 1018 5.53 9.00 -35.84
CA HIS A 1018 6.88 9.53 -36.03
C HIS A 1018 7.01 10.97 -35.59
N ILE A 1019 8.09 11.24 -34.85
CA ILE A 1019 8.45 12.55 -34.32
C ILE A 1019 9.62 13.05 -35.16
N PHE A 1020 9.40 14.08 -35.97
CA PHE A 1020 10.48 14.76 -36.66
C PHE A 1020 11.18 15.70 -35.69
N GLU A 1021 12.45 15.42 -35.41
CA GLU A 1021 13.32 16.39 -34.75
C GLU A 1021 13.80 17.42 -35.80
N VAL A 1022 13.62 18.72 -35.53
CA VAL A 1022 13.88 19.83 -36.46
C VAL A 1022 15.09 20.66 -36.04
#